data_AF-A0AA40CKJ8-F1
#
_entry.id   AF-A0AA40CKJ8-F1
#
_cell.length_a   1.000
_cell.length_b   1.000
_cell.length_c   1.000
_cell.angle_alpha   90.00
_cell.angle_beta   90.00
_cell.angle_gamma   90.00
#
_symmetry.space_group_name_H-M   'P 1'
#
loop_
_entity.id
_entity.type
_entity.pdbx_description
1 polymer ?
#
loop_
_entity_poly.entity_id
_entity_poly.type
_entity_poly.pdbx_seq_one_letter_code
_entity_poly.pdbx_strand_id
1 'polypeptide(L)'
;MSDKEPDTTLTRYRYQFIFGAWILVTSAAFLRVSRQPYHSRLKSEQYETIFKGTSLAAVLAGIGLGGGLNRPRSEAETDGSRSRLAEKGSSGDDRASRLMSARDLPNWPCDSSANRLARVEGQAARRASPWDDEDGAGKNSARLATPVNPTKVTRALPSLASLAAMLLDRLWPIAALSTPCAAGTVSVRQSSACPGYAASNVVDSGTALTADLSLAGAPCNAYGDDLTNLKLSVEYQTANRIHVQIYDAAESVYQVPESVLPRPSASNGSVLASSAAIRFKWVEEPFSFSVVRSATNETLFDTADSPLIFESQYLRLRTKLPSNPNIYGWGEHSDSFRLNTTNYTRTIWNRDSYGVPPGSNLYGAHPVYYDHRGAAGTHGVFLLNSNGIEVKINNTAEDGQYLEINTLGGIFDFYFLAGPSPKDVSKQYAEVVGLPAMQAYWAFGFHQCRYGYQDVYDVAEVIANYSLAEIPLETMWTDIDYMELRKVFTLDPERFPLDKVRQVVDYLHAHQQHYIVMVDPAVKHLDNPAYDAGAAEDVFLKTSNGSYFLGVVWPGPTVFPDWFHPNTQPYWTDQFASFFNAETGVDIDALWIDMNEPANFCNWPCSDPSAYAEANNQPPDPPPVRNNSGRPIPGFPADFQPTGVTSAARMLFRRQSAATKSGLPGRDLVDPPYQIQNLAGSLSNKTVDTDVIHYNGLAEYDTHNLYGTMMSTASRIAMENRRPGRRPLIITRSTFAGAGRHVGHWLGDNLSQWEQYRFSISQLLQFATLYQVPMVGSDVCGFGSNTTETLCARWALLGAFSPFYRNHNEQGAISQEFYRWPLVTDAAKTAINTRYQLLDYFYTAFHRQTQTGEPAINPLFYLYPEDAKTFDIDLQYFYGDALLVSPVTEENVTSVDIYLPDDVFYDFWTGDTVRGNGSVVTLDDVPYTSIPLHVRGGTIVPLRAASANTTTELRKQNFTLLIAPGLDGTASGRLYLDEGDAVEQPATSEIEFTYDGRTLGLSGTFVYDSGVVISGVRVLGGSSSSGSNGTEHAVKAAQREVAIGLDAAAQVAL
;
A
#
# COMPACT_ATOMS: atom_id res chain seq x y z
N MET A 1 -3.37 -33.81 -56.02
CA MET A 1 -4.12 -33.33 -57.20
C MET A 1 -4.89 -32.09 -56.76
N SER A 2 -4.87 -31.02 -57.57
CA SER A 2 -5.84 -29.91 -57.62
C SER A 2 -6.48 -29.40 -56.30
N ASP A 3 -5.95 -28.27 -55.83
CA ASP A 3 -6.62 -27.04 -55.38
C ASP A 3 -8.14 -27.07 -55.07
N LYS A 4 -8.56 -26.64 -53.87
CA LYS A 4 -9.06 -25.26 -53.61
C LYS A 4 -9.55 -25.03 -52.16
N GLU A 5 -9.43 -23.77 -51.73
CA GLU A 5 -9.95 -23.12 -50.51
C GLU A 5 -10.79 -21.86 -50.95
N PRO A 6 -11.32 -20.93 -50.09
CA PRO A 6 -11.07 -20.64 -48.65
C PRO A 6 -12.30 -20.26 -47.75
N ASP A 7 -12.00 -19.95 -46.47
CA ASP A 7 -12.42 -18.77 -45.65
C ASP A 7 -13.67 -18.68 -44.69
N THR A 8 -13.32 -18.52 -43.38
CA THR A 8 -13.66 -17.45 -42.38
C THR A 8 -15.05 -17.13 -41.75
N THR A 9 -15.06 -17.23 -40.40
CA THR A 9 -15.48 -16.25 -39.34
C THR A 9 -16.95 -15.92 -38.94
N LEU A 10 -17.15 -15.93 -37.59
CA LEU A 10 -17.92 -15.05 -36.66
C LEU A 10 -19.32 -14.49 -36.99
N THR A 11 -20.19 -14.42 -35.95
CA THR A 11 -20.84 -13.16 -35.46
C THR A 11 -21.54 -13.33 -34.09
N ARG A 12 -21.67 -12.21 -33.36
CA ARG A 12 -22.27 -12.00 -32.01
C ARG A 12 -23.80 -12.24 -31.94
N TYR A 13 -24.36 -12.34 -30.72
CA TYR A 13 -25.74 -11.91 -30.43
C TYR A 13 -25.89 -11.18 -29.07
N ARG A 14 -26.75 -10.15 -29.07
CA ARG A 14 -27.49 -9.57 -27.91
C ARG A 14 -28.98 -9.78 -28.21
N TYR A 15 -29.85 -9.81 -27.19
CA TYR A 15 -31.16 -9.12 -27.22
C TYR A 15 -31.86 -9.14 -25.84
N GLN A 16 -32.54 -8.04 -25.49
CA GLN A 16 -33.67 -8.02 -24.55
C GLN A 16 -34.98 -8.28 -25.32
N PHE A 17 -36.07 -8.68 -24.66
CA PHE A 17 -37.42 -8.22 -25.01
C PHE A 17 -38.42 -8.40 -23.84
N ILE A 18 -39.61 -7.79 -23.96
CA ILE A 18 -40.58 -7.62 -22.87
C ILE A 18 -42.03 -7.82 -23.38
N PHE A 19 -42.85 -8.49 -22.56
CA PHE A 19 -44.32 -8.56 -22.54
C PHE A 19 -45.17 -9.21 -23.68
N GLY A 20 -46.20 -9.93 -23.22
CA GLY A 20 -47.40 -10.41 -23.92
C GLY A 20 -48.35 -11.04 -22.88
N ALA A 21 -49.67 -10.78 -22.92
CA ALA A 21 -50.58 -11.04 -21.78
C ALA A 21 -52.03 -11.41 -22.19
N TRP A 22 -52.96 -11.38 -21.22
CA TRP A 22 -54.45 -11.59 -21.25
C TRP A 22 -54.95 -13.02 -20.89
N ILE A 23 -56.09 -13.26 -20.20
CA ILE A 23 -56.96 -12.54 -19.20
C ILE A 23 -58.06 -13.57 -18.73
N LEU A 24 -58.87 -13.55 -17.64
CA LEU A 24 -59.11 -12.82 -16.35
C LEU A 24 -59.96 -13.79 -15.44
N VAL A 25 -60.64 -13.31 -14.36
CA VAL A 25 -61.75 -13.95 -13.57
C VAL A 25 -61.34 -15.13 -12.64
N THR A 26 -62.00 -15.48 -11.52
CA THR A 26 -62.44 -14.82 -10.23
C THR A 26 -62.37 -15.94 -9.13
N SER A 27 -62.73 -15.86 -7.83
CA SER A 27 -63.42 -14.88 -6.95
C SER A 27 -62.93 -15.04 -5.48
N ALA A 28 -63.72 -14.72 -4.44
CA ALA A 28 -63.28 -14.71 -3.02
C ALA A 28 -64.20 -15.40 -1.97
N ALA A 29 -63.60 -15.72 -0.81
CA ALA A 29 -64.14 -15.71 0.58
C ALA A 29 -64.45 -17.04 1.35
N PHE A 30 -64.38 -16.90 2.70
CA PHE A 30 -64.86 -17.77 3.82
C PHE A 30 -64.03 -18.95 4.43
N LEU A 31 -63.17 -18.57 5.40
CA LEU A 31 -63.19 -18.94 6.84
C LEU A 31 -62.80 -20.34 7.43
N ARG A 32 -61.93 -20.27 8.48
CA ARG A 32 -61.74 -21.17 9.66
C ARG A 32 -61.14 -22.58 9.40
N VAL A 33 -60.44 -23.25 10.35
CA VAL A 33 -60.43 -23.17 11.84
C VAL A 33 -59.00 -23.02 12.44
N SER A 34 -58.93 -22.37 13.60
CA SER A 34 -57.78 -22.03 14.49
C SER A 34 -56.87 -23.17 15.02
N ARG A 35 -55.68 -22.81 15.55
CA ARG A 35 -55.37 -22.93 17.01
C ARG A 35 -54.08 -22.23 17.52
N GLN A 36 -54.24 -21.60 18.69
CA GLN A 36 -53.30 -20.98 19.67
C GLN A 36 -54.22 -20.53 20.87
N PRO A 37 -53.77 -20.17 22.10
CA PRO A 37 -52.40 -20.01 22.61
C PRO A 37 -52.13 -20.55 24.07
N TYR A 38 -50.95 -20.19 24.62
CA TYR A 38 -50.58 -19.90 26.04
C TYR A 38 -50.70 -20.92 27.21
N HIS A 39 -49.58 -21.14 27.92
CA HIS A 39 -49.26 -20.70 29.32
C HIS A 39 -47.85 -21.22 29.74
N SER A 40 -46.85 -20.39 30.15
CA SER A 40 -46.50 -19.88 31.51
C SER A 40 -46.19 -20.98 32.57
N ARG A 41 -45.25 -20.86 33.54
CA ARG A 41 -44.76 -19.68 34.31
C ARG A 41 -43.57 -20.04 35.28
N LEU A 42 -42.98 -19.03 35.97
CA LEU A 42 -42.08 -19.05 37.18
C LEU A 42 -40.54 -19.09 36.89
N LYS A 43 -39.66 -18.21 37.42
CA LYS A 43 -39.25 -17.79 38.82
C LYS A 43 -38.28 -18.79 39.51
N SER A 44 -37.31 -18.42 40.37
CA SER A 44 -36.50 -17.21 40.70
C SER A 44 -35.42 -17.60 41.76
N GLU A 45 -34.48 -16.70 42.14
CA GLU A 45 -33.53 -16.84 43.31
C GLU A 45 -32.41 -17.92 43.19
N GLN A 46 -31.27 -17.93 43.90
CA GLN A 46 -30.33 -16.90 44.42
C GLN A 46 -28.99 -17.58 44.92
N TYR A 47 -27.96 -16.80 45.32
CA TYR A 47 -26.72 -17.18 46.07
C TYR A 47 -25.56 -18.02 45.44
N GLU A 48 -24.46 -17.32 45.11
CA GLU A 48 -23.13 -17.34 45.80
C GLU A 48 -22.34 -18.64 46.19
N THR A 49 -21.16 -18.77 45.56
CA THR A 49 -19.78 -18.96 46.13
C THR A 49 -19.25 -20.33 46.68
N ILE A 50 -17.90 -20.48 46.54
CA ILE A 50 -16.92 -21.30 47.31
C ILE A 50 -16.50 -22.72 46.80
N PHE A 51 -15.33 -22.72 46.13
CA PHE A 51 -14.15 -23.63 46.23
C PHE A 51 -14.21 -25.18 46.20
N LYS A 52 -13.23 -25.72 45.45
CA LYS A 52 -12.51 -27.04 45.59
C LYS A 52 -13.35 -28.31 45.32
N GLY A 53 -12.88 -29.34 44.60
CA GLY A 53 -11.59 -29.56 43.94
C GLY A 53 -10.76 -30.66 44.61
N THR A 54 -10.81 -31.88 44.07
CA THR A 54 -9.87 -32.99 44.38
C THR A 54 -9.86 -34.04 43.27
N SER A 55 -8.69 -34.63 43.03
CA SER A 55 -8.48 -35.82 42.18
C SER A 55 -8.66 -37.12 42.98
N LEU A 56 -9.14 -38.19 42.33
CA LEU A 56 -8.50 -39.52 42.37
C LEU A 56 -8.99 -40.43 41.22
N ALA A 57 -8.40 -41.62 41.08
CA ALA A 57 -8.40 -42.38 39.82
C ALA A 57 -8.69 -43.90 39.94
N ALA A 58 -8.88 -44.51 38.75
CA ALA A 58 -8.52 -45.89 38.36
C ALA A 58 -9.46 -47.08 38.66
N VAL A 59 -9.07 -48.22 38.04
CA VAL A 59 -9.35 -49.65 38.33
C VAL A 59 -10.36 -50.41 37.43
N LEU A 60 -9.80 -51.17 36.45
CA LEU A 60 -10.28 -52.44 35.84
C LEU A 60 -11.66 -52.42 35.12
N ALA A 61 -12.05 -53.39 34.27
CA ALA A 61 -11.55 -54.73 33.95
C ALA A 61 -11.84 -55.11 32.47
N GLY A 62 -11.40 -56.29 32.01
CA GLY A 62 -11.74 -56.83 30.67
C GLY A 62 -12.22 -58.29 30.70
N ILE A 63 -13.12 -58.63 29.78
CA ILE A 63 -13.68 -59.95 29.35
C ILE A 63 -14.25 -59.69 27.93
N GLY A 64 -14.24 -60.56 26.92
CA GLY A 64 -13.65 -61.91 26.77
C GLY A 64 -14.39 -62.71 25.66
N LEU A 65 -13.78 -63.79 25.14
CA LEU A 65 -14.33 -64.77 24.15
C LEU A 65 -14.46 -64.27 22.67
N GLY A 66 -14.24 -65.09 21.63
CA GLY A 66 -13.62 -66.42 21.59
C GLY A 66 -13.77 -67.19 20.23
N GLY A 67 -12.74 -67.97 19.84
CA GLY A 67 -12.70 -68.86 18.64
C GLY A 67 -12.25 -68.20 17.33
N GLY A 68 -11.56 -68.83 16.36
CA GLY A 68 -11.08 -70.21 16.14
C GLY A 68 -11.30 -70.61 14.66
N LEU A 69 -10.44 -71.29 13.88
CA LEU A 69 -9.33 -72.25 14.11
C LEU A 69 -8.42 -72.38 12.85
N ASN A 70 -7.15 -72.84 13.01
CA ASN A 70 -6.33 -73.78 12.15
C ASN A 70 -6.27 -73.65 10.60
N ARG A 71 -5.17 -73.95 9.86
CA ARG A 71 -3.76 -74.39 10.13
C ARG A 71 -2.85 -74.17 8.87
N PRO A 72 -1.51 -74.38 8.91
CA PRO A 72 -0.54 -73.77 7.97
C PRO A 72 0.34 -74.73 7.12
N ARG A 73 1.31 -74.14 6.37
CA ARG A 73 2.59 -74.69 5.83
C ARG A 73 3.54 -73.50 5.50
N SER A 74 4.87 -73.59 5.38
CA SER A 74 5.92 -74.45 5.98
C SER A 74 7.31 -74.08 5.40
N GLU A 75 8.36 -73.99 6.24
CA GLU A 75 9.81 -74.17 5.89
C GLU A 75 10.49 -73.17 4.90
N ALA A 76 11.82 -72.94 4.86
CA ALA A 76 12.93 -73.08 5.84
C ALA A 76 14.25 -72.42 5.31
N GLU A 77 15.22 -72.13 6.20
CA GLU A 77 16.71 -72.04 5.98
C GLU A 77 17.28 -70.98 4.99
N THR A 78 18.55 -70.48 5.02
CA THR A 78 19.77 -70.56 5.89
C THR A 78 20.48 -69.19 5.79
N ASP A 79 21.05 -68.55 6.83
CA ASP A 79 22.33 -68.73 7.57
C ASP A 79 23.64 -68.26 6.86
N GLY A 80 24.59 -67.73 7.66
CA GLY A 80 25.98 -67.40 7.30
C GLY A 80 26.26 -66.00 6.68
N SER A 81 27.14 -65.10 7.14
CA SER A 81 27.74 -64.68 8.43
C SER A 81 29.18 -64.15 8.20
N ARG A 82 29.50 -62.91 8.62
CA ARG A 82 30.88 -62.39 8.93
C ARG A 82 31.90 -62.26 7.74
N SER A 83 32.94 -61.40 7.75
CA SER A 83 33.24 -60.18 8.54
C SER A 83 34.52 -59.42 8.08
N ARG A 84 34.47 -58.06 8.12
CA ARG A 84 35.55 -57.08 8.47
C ARG A 84 36.85 -56.91 7.63
N LEU A 85 37.42 -55.70 7.75
CA LEU A 85 38.77 -55.19 7.39
C LEU A 85 39.08 -54.95 5.88
N ALA A 86 39.99 -54.05 5.46
CA ALA A 86 40.48 -52.76 6.00
C ALA A 86 41.42 -52.01 5.01
N GLU A 87 41.59 -50.69 5.20
CA GLU A 87 42.72 -49.81 4.80
C GLU A 87 43.10 -49.51 3.31
N LYS A 88 43.41 -48.20 3.08
CA LYS A 88 44.36 -47.60 2.10
C LYS A 88 44.07 -47.74 0.58
N GLY A 89 44.38 -46.77 -0.28
CA GLY A 89 44.89 -45.40 -0.11
C GLY A 89 45.51 -44.82 -1.41
N SER A 90 45.94 -43.54 -1.39
CA SER A 90 46.70 -42.82 -2.48
C SER A 90 45.96 -42.54 -3.81
N SER A 91 46.32 -41.56 -4.67
CA SER A 91 47.01 -40.25 -4.52
C SER A 91 47.07 -39.47 -5.86
N GLY A 92 46.87 -38.14 -5.85
CA GLY A 92 47.31 -37.20 -6.91
C GLY A 92 46.54 -37.24 -8.26
N ASP A 93 46.78 -36.32 -9.22
CA ASP A 93 47.39 -34.98 -9.12
C ASP A 93 47.06 -34.11 -10.38
N ASP A 94 47.38 -32.81 -10.30
CA ASP A 94 47.73 -31.83 -11.37
C ASP A 94 46.76 -31.40 -12.52
N ARG A 95 46.48 -30.08 -12.51
CA ARG A 95 46.55 -29.07 -13.61
C ARG A 95 45.85 -29.21 -14.99
N ALA A 96 44.87 -28.31 -15.15
CA ALA A 96 44.90 -27.11 -16.02
C ALA A 96 44.93 -27.17 -17.58
N SER A 97 43.80 -26.73 -18.15
CA SER A 97 43.68 -25.80 -19.31
C SER A 97 44.09 -26.22 -20.74
N ARG A 98 43.12 -26.17 -21.68
CA ARG A 98 42.99 -25.12 -22.73
C ARG A 98 41.80 -25.35 -23.68
N LEU A 99 41.41 -24.30 -24.41
CA LEU A 99 40.34 -24.33 -25.41
C LEU A 99 40.71 -25.12 -26.67
N MET A 100 39.74 -25.78 -27.30
CA MET A 100 39.31 -25.42 -28.68
C MET A 100 37.93 -25.99 -29.04
N SER A 101 37.48 -25.77 -30.28
CA SER A 101 36.06 -25.69 -30.65
C SER A 101 35.51 -26.85 -31.49
N ALA A 102 34.17 -26.89 -31.50
CA ALA A 102 33.29 -27.24 -32.63
C ALA A 102 32.81 -28.70 -32.82
N ARG A 103 31.47 -28.81 -32.74
CA ARG A 103 30.56 -29.72 -33.48
C ARG A 103 30.65 -31.22 -33.22
N ASP A 104 29.51 -31.77 -32.79
CA ASP A 104 28.75 -32.64 -33.68
C ASP A 104 27.22 -32.44 -33.50
N LEU A 105 26.48 -32.62 -34.59
CA LEU A 105 25.02 -32.71 -34.68
C LEU A 105 24.69 -33.77 -35.73
N PRO A 106 23.58 -34.50 -35.57
CA PRO A 106 22.64 -34.62 -36.69
C PRO A 106 21.28 -33.99 -36.36
N ASN A 107 20.51 -33.64 -37.40
CA ASN A 107 19.29 -32.84 -37.30
C ASN A 107 18.25 -33.27 -38.37
N TRP A 108 16.97 -32.94 -38.13
CA TRP A 108 15.88 -32.89 -39.14
C TRP A 108 15.43 -34.21 -39.79
N PRO A 109 14.36 -34.28 -40.64
CA PRO A 109 13.70 -33.29 -41.54
C PRO A 109 12.20 -33.00 -41.21
N CYS A 110 11.39 -32.16 -41.90
CA CYS A 110 11.47 -31.08 -42.91
C CYS A 110 10.14 -30.25 -42.81
N ASP A 111 9.98 -28.96 -43.18
CA ASP A 111 10.20 -28.24 -44.47
C ASP A 111 9.22 -28.67 -45.61
N SER A 112 8.64 -27.85 -46.49
CA SER A 112 8.89 -26.45 -46.92
C SER A 112 7.59 -25.75 -47.42
N SER A 113 7.57 -24.47 -47.81
CA SER A 113 7.93 -24.02 -49.18
C SER A 113 7.83 -22.48 -49.34
N ALA A 114 8.45 -21.91 -50.39
CA ALA A 114 8.66 -20.46 -50.52
C ALA A 114 8.75 -19.97 -51.99
N ASN A 115 8.57 -18.66 -52.22
CA ASN A 115 9.16 -17.80 -53.29
C ASN A 115 8.42 -16.43 -53.33
N ARG A 116 8.83 -15.35 -54.04
CA ARG A 116 10.12 -14.74 -54.44
C ARG A 116 9.82 -13.72 -55.56
N LEU A 117 10.29 -12.47 -55.48
CA LEU A 117 10.51 -11.60 -56.66
C LEU A 117 11.44 -10.41 -56.32
N ALA A 118 12.13 -9.81 -57.31
CA ALA A 118 13.13 -8.76 -57.08
C ALA A 118 13.41 -7.88 -58.32
N ARG A 119 13.91 -6.65 -58.07
CA ARG A 119 14.70 -5.72 -58.93
C ARG A 119 14.33 -5.48 -60.40
N VAL A 120 14.15 -4.19 -60.74
CA VAL A 120 14.78 -3.49 -61.89
C VAL A 120 15.24 -2.08 -61.42
N GLU A 121 16.16 -1.44 -62.15
CA GLU A 121 16.84 -0.17 -61.81
C GLU A 121 16.31 1.03 -62.64
N GLY A 122 16.59 2.28 -62.24
CA GLY A 122 16.25 3.49 -63.03
C GLY A 122 16.68 4.83 -62.41
N GLN A 123 17.34 5.70 -63.18
CA GLN A 123 18.08 6.89 -62.69
C GLN A 123 17.37 8.26 -62.87
N ALA A 124 17.85 9.25 -62.08
CA ALA A 124 18.12 10.66 -62.43
C ALA A 124 17.00 11.74 -62.52
N ALA A 125 16.93 12.55 -61.44
CA ALA A 125 17.20 14.00 -61.38
C ALA A 125 16.51 15.05 -62.30
N ARG A 126 16.04 16.17 -61.67
CA ARG A 126 16.56 17.56 -61.88
C ARG A 126 15.99 18.60 -60.87
N ARG A 127 16.50 19.83 -60.91
CA ARG A 127 16.21 20.99 -60.00
C ARG A 127 15.39 22.10 -60.70
N ALA A 128 15.05 23.13 -59.92
CA ALA A 128 14.41 24.44 -60.22
C ALA A 128 12.87 24.43 -60.01
N SER A 129 12.20 25.35 -59.26
CA SER A 129 12.44 26.79 -58.95
C SER A 129 12.17 27.71 -60.17
N PRO A 130 11.80 29.01 -60.04
CA PRO A 130 12.05 29.92 -58.89
C PRO A 130 10.93 30.98 -58.56
N TRP A 131 11.26 31.88 -57.61
CA TRP A 131 10.73 33.24 -57.33
C TRP A 131 9.33 33.43 -56.65
N ASP A 132 9.37 34.08 -55.48
CA ASP A 132 8.77 35.38 -55.10
C ASP A 132 7.24 35.60 -54.90
N ASP A 133 6.79 36.60 -54.12
CA ASP A 133 7.26 37.17 -52.81
C ASP A 133 6.19 38.19 -52.27
N GLU A 134 6.47 38.82 -51.13
CA GLU A 134 5.94 40.11 -50.59
C GLU A 134 4.45 40.28 -50.17
N ASP A 135 4.30 40.51 -48.85
CA ASP A 135 3.58 41.62 -48.17
C ASP A 135 2.07 41.93 -48.32
N GLY A 136 1.49 42.52 -47.26
CA GLY A 136 0.15 43.15 -47.32
C GLY A 136 -0.63 43.40 -46.00
N ALA A 137 -0.06 44.05 -45.00
CA ALA A 137 -0.69 44.30 -43.68
C ALA A 137 -2.06 45.06 -43.68
N GLY A 138 -2.91 44.86 -42.64
CA GLY A 138 -3.75 45.97 -42.14
C GLY A 138 -5.11 45.72 -41.43
N LYS A 139 -5.09 45.76 -40.08
CA LYS A 139 -6.00 46.50 -39.17
C LYS A 139 -7.57 46.41 -39.22
N ASN A 140 -8.12 46.23 -38.01
CA ASN A 140 -9.26 46.95 -37.41
C ASN A 140 -10.75 46.62 -37.72
N SER A 141 -11.40 46.02 -36.71
CA SER A 141 -12.51 46.62 -35.91
C SER A 141 -14.01 46.38 -36.25
N ALA A 142 -14.72 45.96 -35.17
CA ALA A 142 -15.97 46.54 -34.64
C ALA A 142 -17.39 46.12 -35.14
N ARG A 143 -18.18 45.68 -34.13
CA ARG A 143 -19.60 46.06 -33.79
C ARG A 143 -20.82 45.33 -34.42
N LEU A 144 -21.55 44.69 -33.48
CA LEU A 144 -23.00 44.86 -33.14
C LEU A 144 -24.13 44.08 -33.87
N ALA A 145 -25.17 43.83 -33.05
CA ALA A 145 -26.61 43.72 -33.34
C ALA A 145 -27.27 42.34 -33.63
N THR A 146 -27.77 41.75 -32.55
CA THR A 146 -28.99 40.91 -32.41
C THR A 146 -30.30 41.62 -32.82
N PRO A 147 -31.52 40.99 -32.78
CA PRO A 147 -31.94 39.57 -32.90
C PRO A 147 -33.15 39.41 -33.88
N VAL A 148 -33.85 38.25 -33.89
CA VAL A 148 -35.33 38.10 -33.73
C VAL A 148 -35.77 36.61 -33.88
N ASN A 149 -36.93 36.25 -33.30
CA ASN A 149 -37.53 34.90 -33.18
C ASN A 149 -39.08 35.06 -33.27
N PRO A 150 -39.98 34.08 -33.00
CA PRO A 150 -40.13 32.66 -33.40
C PRO A 150 -41.47 32.35 -34.12
N THR A 151 -41.66 31.15 -34.70
CA THR A 151 -42.92 30.33 -34.77
C THR A 151 -42.62 29.03 -35.56
N LYS A 152 -43.26 27.85 -35.46
CA LYS A 152 -44.13 27.09 -34.53
C LYS A 152 -45.00 26.14 -35.40
N VAL A 153 -44.99 24.82 -35.16
CA VAL A 153 -46.12 23.86 -35.42
C VAL A 153 -46.36 23.53 -36.94
N THR A 154 -46.69 22.31 -37.43
CA THR A 154 -47.40 21.12 -36.92
C THR A 154 -46.85 19.77 -37.48
N ARG A 155 -47.35 18.62 -36.98
CA ARG A 155 -47.12 17.23 -37.45
C ARG A 155 -47.83 16.86 -38.77
N ALA A 156 -47.28 15.88 -39.51
CA ALA A 156 -48.04 14.80 -40.18
C ALA A 156 -47.13 13.60 -40.57
N LEU A 157 -47.70 12.39 -40.65
CA LEU A 157 -47.15 11.16 -41.28
C LEU A 157 -48.23 10.59 -42.22
N PRO A 158 -47.85 9.89 -43.31
CA PRO A 158 -48.06 8.44 -43.35
C PRO A 158 -46.94 7.67 -44.12
N SER A 159 -47.18 6.40 -44.46
CA SER A 159 -46.14 5.38 -44.71
C SER A 159 -46.26 4.58 -46.01
N LEU A 160 -45.09 4.19 -46.54
CA LEU A 160 -44.73 2.91 -47.20
C LEU A 160 -45.40 2.43 -48.50
N ALA A 161 -44.52 1.86 -49.35
CA ALA A 161 -44.69 0.90 -50.46
C ALA A 161 -44.73 1.45 -51.92
N SER A 162 -44.17 0.78 -52.95
CA SER A 162 -42.97 -0.08 -53.10
C SER A 162 -42.87 -0.58 -54.57
N LEU A 163 -41.69 -1.09 -54.99
CA LEU A 163 -41.28 -1.52 -56.35
C LEU A 163 -40.98 -0.34 -57.33
N ALA A 164 -39.78 -0.10 -57.88
CA ALA A 164 -38.56 -0.88 -58.19
C ALA A 164 -38.53 -1.59 -59.57
N ALA A 165 -37.75 -1.01 -60.51
CA ALA A 165 -36.91 -1.72 -61.49
C ALA A 165 -36.05 -0.74 -62.32
N MET A 166 -34.72 -0.73 -62.16
CA MET A 166 -33.75 -0.93 -63.26
C MET A 166 -32.30 -1.06 -62.75
N LEU A 167 -31.43 -1.63 -63.58
CA LEU A 167 -30.14 -2.22 -63.20
C LEU A 167 -28.91 -1.29 -63.36
N LEU A 168 -27.78 -1.81 -62.84
CA LEU A 168 -26.38 -1.68 -63.29
C LEU A 168 -25.44 -0.64 -62.66
N ASP A 169 -24.44 -1.22 -61.97
CA ASP A 169 -23.01 -0.90 -61.92
C ASP A 169 -22.42 0.33 -61.18
N ARG A 170 -21.54 -0.03 -60.22
CA ARG A 170 -20.24 0.58 -59.82
C ARG A 170 -20.18 1.62 -58.70
N LEU A 171 -18.97 1.69 -58.14
CA LEU A 171 -18.56 2.34 -56.90
C LEU A 171 -17.51 3.42 -57.19
N TRP A 172 -17.49 4.46 -56.35
CA TRP A 172 -16.41 5.45 -56.15
C TRP A 172 -16.02 6.37 -57.33
N PRO A 173 -15.32 7.49 -57.08
CA PRO A 173 -15.36 8.38 -55.89
C PRO A 173 -15.50 9.87 -56.27
N ILE A 174 -15.70 10.76 -55.28
CA ILE A 174 -15.35 12.20 -55.24
C ILE A 174 -15.78 12.67 -53.82
N ALA A 175 -14.90 13.11 -52.90
CA ALA A 175 -13.98 14.26 -52.92
C ALA A 175 -14.71 15.62 -52.72
N ALA A 176 -14.73 16.10 -51.47
CA ALA A 176 -15.15 17.46 -51.11
C ALA A 176 -14.07 18.07 -50.20
N LEU A 177 -13.67 19.32 -50.48
CA LEU A 177 -12.58 19.96 -49.76
C LEU A 177 -13.04 20.54 -48.42
N SER A 178 -12.22 20.38 -47.39
CA SER A 178 -12.11 21.33 -46.28
C SER A 178 -10.63 21.62 -46.08
N THR A 179 -10.26 22.89 -46.06
CA THR A 179 -8.88 23.35 -45.81
C THR A 179 -8.66 23.41 -44.30
N PRO A 180 -7.72 22.64 -43.72
CA PRO A 180 -7.31 22.87 -42.34
C PRO A 180 -6.65 24.24 -42.26
N CYS A 181 -7.02 25.05 -41.25
CA CYS A 181 -6.11 26.10 -40.80
C CYS A 181 -4.86 25.41 -40.25
N ALA A 182 -3.67 25.89 -40.63
CA ALA A 182 -2.42 25.40 -40.09
C ALA A 182 -2.27 25.84 -38.63
N ALA A 183 -2.82 25.05 -37.70
CA ALA A 183 -2.29 25.01 -36.35
C ALA A 183 -0.81 24.63 -36.46
N GLY A 184 0.07 25.50 -35.95
CA GLY A 184 1.51 25.26 -36.00
C GLY A 184 1.84 24.04 -35.15
N THR A 185 2.14 22.91 -35.79
CA THR A 185 2.66 21.75 -35.09
C THR A 185 4.00 22.11 -34.48
N VAL A 186 4.03 22.30 -33.15
CA VAL A 186 5.27 22.38 -32.39
C VAL A 186 6.00 21.06 -32.64
N SER A 187 7.06 21.15 -33.45
CA SER A 187 7.91 20.00 -33.75
C SER A 187 8.72 19.70 -32.50
N VAL A 188 8.20 18.81 -31.65
CA VAL A 188 8.92 18.23 -30.51
C VAL A 188 10.30 17.80 -31.01
N ARG A 189 11.33 18.55 -30.60
CA ARG A 189 12.72 18.21 -30.95
C ARG A 189 13.07 16.92 -30.22
N GLN A 190 13.75 16.01 -30.91
CA GLN A 190 14.26 14.80 -30.26
C GLN A 190 15.19 15.22 -29.13
N SER A 191 14.93 14.77 -27.90
CA SER A 191 15.67 15.16 -26.70
C SER A 191 17.16 14.78 -26.72
N SER A 192 17.54 13.87 -27.62
CA SER A 192 18.93 13.54 -27.95
C SER A 192 19.70 14.65 -28.70
N ALA A 193 19.02 15.71 -29.16
CA ALA A 193 19.62 16.87 -29.83
C ALA A 193 19.81 18.10 -28.91
N CYS A 194 19.45 18.01 -27.63
CA CYS A 194 19.68 19.08 -26.65
C CYS A 194 21.18 19.18 -26.28
N PRO A 195 21.73 20.39 -26.06
CA PRO A 195 23.17 20.57 -25.88
C PRO A 195 23.71 19.99 -24.56
N GLY A 196 22.85 19.80 -23.56
CA GLY A 196 23.27 19.55 -22.19
C GLY A 196 24.00 20.76 -21.59
N TYR A 197 24.80 20.50 -20.57
CA TYR A 197 25.51 21.50 -19.78
C TYR A 197 27.02 21.28 -19.86
N ALA A 198 27.80 22.26 -19.45
CA ALA A 198 29.24 22.18 -19.25
C ALA A 198 29.57 22.64 -17.82
N ALA A 199 30.34 21.84 -17.08
CA ALA A 199 30.77 22.17 -15.73
C ALA A 199 32.02 23.07 -15.76
N SER A 200 32.04 24.03 -14.84
CA SER A 200 33.14 24.97 -14.65
C SER A 200 33.27 25.32 -13.16
N ASN A 201 34.35 26.00 -12.78
CA ASN A 201 34.64 26.37 -11.38
C ASN A 201 34.54 25.19 -10.39
N VAL A 202 34.92 23.98 -10.83
CA VAL A 202 34.85 22.76 -10.04
C VAL A 202 35.78 22.86 -8.83
N VAL A 203 35.23 22.72 -7.63
CA VAL A 203 35.96 22.67 -6.36
C VAL A 203 35.66 21.34 -5.70
N ASP A 204 36.66 20.45 -5.66
CA ASP A 204 36.64 19.21 -4.87
C ASP A 204 37.45 19.41 -3.59
N SER A 205 36.80 19.24 -2.44
CA SER A 205 37.43 19.30 -1.11
C SER A 205 37.83 17.92 -0.56
N GLY A 206 37.49 16.84 -1.27
CA GLY A 206 37.62 15.47 -0.82
C GLY A 206 36.49 14.99 0.10
N THR A 207 35.67 15.88 0.65
CA THR A 207 34.45 15.55 1.44
C THR A 207 33.16 16.08 0.81
N ALA A 208 33.28 17.12 -0.02
CA ALA A 208 32.21 17.69 -0.83
C ALA A 208 32.77 18.26 -2.14
N LEU A 209 31.93 18.31 -3.18
CA LEU A 209 32.25 18.91 -4.48
C LEU A 209 31.17 19.92 -4.88
N THR A 210 31.59 21.05 -5.46
CA THR A 210 30.69 22.04 -6.06
C THR A 210 31.15 22.43 -7.46
N ALA A 211 30.22 22.72 -8.37
CA ALA A 211 30.54 23.27 -9.71
C ALA A 211 29.43 24.20 -10.24
N ASP A 212 29.81 25.09 -11.14
CA ASP A 212 28.89 25.90 -11.94
C ASP A 212 28.58 25.16 -13.25
N LEU A 213 27.32 24.87 -13.55
CA LEU A 213 26.92 24.25 -14.81
C LEU A 213 26.29 25.30 -15.74
N SER A 214 26.94 25.60 -16.86
CA SER A 214 26.41 26.48 -17.90
C SER A 214 25.81 25.67 -19.04
N LEU A 215 24.72 26.13 -19.65
CA LEU A 215 24.13 25.47 -20.83
C LEU A 215 25.16 25.44 -21.99
N ALA A 216 25.47 24.26 -22.53
CA ALA A 216 26.61 24.06 -23.44
C ALA A 216 26.35 24.48 -24.91
N GLY A 217 25.22 25.12 -25.21
CA GLY A 217 24.84 25.47 -26.57
C GLY A 217 23.56 26.30 -26.65
N ALA A 218 22.96 26.32 -27.83
CA ALA A 218 21.66 26.99 -28.02
C ALA A 218 20.55 26.22 -27.26
N PRO A 219 19.63 26.91 -26.56
CA PRO A 219 18.49 26.28 -25.90
C PRO A 219 17.74 25.28 -26.78
N CYS A 220 17.44 24.13 -26.18
CA CYS A 220 16.60 23.10 -26.75
C CYS A 220 15.14 23.57 -26.73
N ASN A 221 14.70 24.11 -25.58
CA ASN A 221 13.33 24.52 -25.25
C ASN A 221 12.30 23.47 -25.73
N ALA A 222 12.44 22.23 -25.26
CA ALA A 222 11.60 21.10 -25.68
C ALA A 222 10.18 21.17 -25.09
N TYR A 223 10.07 21.53 -23.81
CA TYR A 223 8.84 21.59 -23.02
C TYR A 223 8.80 22.78 -22.02
N GLY A 224 9.85 23.61 -21.98
CA GLY A 224 9.91 24.88 -21.26
C GLY A 224 11.01 25.79 -21.80
N ASP A 225 11.51 26.70 -20.97
CA ASP A 225 12.74 27.47 -21.24
C ASP A 225 13.93 26.82 -20.53
N ASP A 226 15.04 26.54 -21.23
CA ASP A 226 16.28 26.02 -20.61
C ASP A 226 16.87 27.01 -19.60
N LEU A 227 17.18 26.53 -18.39
CA LEU A 227 17.84 27.35 -17.37
C LEU A 227 19.35 27.42 -17.63
N THR A 228 19.80 28.56 -18.16
CA THR A 228 21.18 28.75 -18.63
C THR A 228 22.30 28.63 -17.58
N ASN A 229 21.98 28.73 -16.28
CA ASN A 229 22.94 28.73 -15.18
C ASN A 229 22.42 27.88 -14.00
N LEU A 230 23.06 26.73 -13.76
CA LEU A 230 22.77 25.83 -12.65
C LEU A 230 23.99 25.68 -11.73
N LYS A 231 23.77 25.06 -10.57
CA LYS A 231 24.79 24.65 -9.61
C LYS A 231 24.75 23.14 -9.44
N LEU A 232 25.91 22.54 -9.27
CA LEU A 232 26.10 21.20 -8.73
C LEU A 232 26.61 21.32 -7.29
N SER A 233 25.99 20.57 -6.38
CA SER A 233 26.49 20.31 -5.03
C SER A 233 26.53 18.79 -4.79
N VAL A 234 27.58 18.31 -4.14
CA VAL A 234 27.77 16.90 -3.78
C VAL A 234 28.34 16.84 -2.37
N GLU A 235 27.67 16.16 -1.44
CA GLU A 235 28.15 15.94 -0.07
C GLU A 235 28.27 14.44 0.24
N TYR A 236 29.43 14.02 0.71
CA TYR A 236 29.62 12.68 1.29
C TYR A 236 29.14 12.69 2.75
N GLN A 237 27.83 12.57 2.95
CA GLN A 237 27.21 12.74 4.28
C GLN A 237 27.57 11.67 5.30
N THR A 238 27.68 10.42 4.85
CA THR A 238 28.11 9.28 5.68
C THR A 238 28.98 8.35 4.84
N ALA A 239 29.62 7.36 5.47
CA ALA A 239 30.36 6.33 4.75
C ALA A 239 29.52 5.58 3.69
N ASN A 240 28.18 5.58 3.83
CA ASN A 240 27.26 4.86 2.95
C ASN A 240 26.26 5.76 2.20
N ARG A 241 26.31 7.09 2.38
CA ARG A 241 25.38 8.03 1.75
C ARG A 241 26.10 9.21 1.09
N ILE A 242 25.78 9.45 -0.18
CA ILE A 242 26.11 10.69 -0.91
C ILE A 242 24.81 11.43 -1.19
N HIS A 243 24.80 12.73 -0.92
CA HIS A 243 23.79 13.69 -1.35
C HIS A 243 24.30 14.43 -2.59
N VAL A 244 23.46 14.56 -3.63
CA VAL A 244 23.81 15.19 -4.92
C VAL A 244 22.66 16.10 -5.33
N GLN A 245 22.89 17.40 -5.42
CA GLN A 245 21.90 18.38 -5.87
C GLN A 245 22.33 19.04 -7.17
N ILE A 246 21.43 19.08 -8.15
CA ILE A 246 21.51 19.99 -9.30
C ILE A 246 20.31 20.92 -9.26
N TYR A 247 20.57 22.23 -9.11
CA TYR A 247 19.58 23.28 -8.84
C TYR A 247 19.94 24.57 -9.60
N ASP A 248 19.01 25.54 -9.68
CA ASP A 248 19.28 26.78 -10.40
C ASP A 248 20.19 27.75 -9.62
N ALA A 249 21.07 28.46 -10.31
CA ALA A 249 22.04 29.36 -9.67
C ALA A 249 21.45 30.62 -9.03
N ALA A 250 20.13 30.81 -9.09
CA ALA A 250 19.39 31.90 -8.45
C ALA A 250 18.43 31.38 -7.35
N GLU A 251 18.45 30.08 -7.03
CA GLU A 251 17.57 29.40 -6.05
C GLU A 251 16.09 29.81 -6.18
N SER A 252 15.66 30.01 -7.43
CA SER A 252 14.34 30.49 -7.83
C SER A 252 13.42 29.38 -8.35
N VAL A 253 13.94 28.16 -8.50
CA VAL A 253 13.16 26.95 -8.75
C VAL A 253 12.67 26.36 -7.41
N TYR A 254 11.49 25.76 -7.43
CA TYR A 254 10.91 25.10 -6.26
C TYR A 254 11.81 23.97 -5.73
N GLN A 255 11.81 23.79 -4.40
CA GLN A 255 12.45 22.67 -3.72
C GLN A 255 11.52 22.20 -2.59
N VAL A 256 11.53 20.89 -2.29
CA VAL A 256 10.68 20.35 -1.20
C VAL A 256 11.05 21.03 0.12
N PRO A 257 10.09 21.68 0.83
CA PRO A 257 10.38 22.44 2.04
C PRO A 257 10.84 21.57 3.21
N GLU A 258 11.85 22.04 3.96
CA GLU A 258 12.34 21.33 5.15
C GLU A 258 11.33 21.32 6.31
N SER A 259 10.29 22.15 6.26
CA SER A 259 9.14 22.07 7.15
C SER A 259 8.23 20.87 6.88
N VAL A 260 8.40 20.20 5.73
CA VAL A 260 7.66 18.97 5.36
C VAL A 260 8.58 17.75 5.42
N LEU A 261 9.78 17.85 4.82
CA LEU A 261 10.83 16.83 4.98
C LEU A 261 12.18 17.47 5.30
N PRO A 262 12.60 17.50 6.58
CA PRO A 262 13.91 18.01 6.98
C PRO A 262 15.03 17.20 6.34
N ARG A 263 16.01 17.86 5.71
CA ARG A 263 17.16 17.17 5.11
C ARG A 263 18.14 16.70 6.20
N PRO A 264 18.72 15.50 6.08
CA PRO A 264 19.75 15.05 7.02
C PRO A 264 21.05 15.85 6.80
N SER A 265 21.58 16.43 7.86
CA SER A 265 22.97 16.95 7.87
C SER A 265 23.99 15.82 8.09
N ALA A 266 25.24 16.00 7.64
CA ALA A 266 26.33 15.11 8.02
C ALA A 266 26.62 15.20 9.54
N SER A 267 26.03 14.28 10.31
CA SER A 267 25.90 14.34 11.79
C SER A 267 27.21 14.42 12.58
N ASN A 268 28.34 14.06 11.96
CA ASN A 268 29.69 14.15 12.55
C ASN A 268 30.66 14.93 11.63
N GLY A 269 30.13 15.75 10.71
CA GLY A 269 30.85 16.30 9.56
C GLY A 269 30.91 15.32 8.38
N SER A 270 31.04 15.86 7.17
CA SER A 270 31.06 15.11 5.91
C SER A 270 32.32 14.23 5.83
N VAL A 271 32.19 13.00 5.33
CA VAL A 271 33.29 12.01 5.28
C VAL A 271 34.16 12.17 4.04
N LEU A 272 35.39 11.65 4.08
CA LEU A 272 36.27 11.65 2.90
C LEU A 272 35.76 10.65 1.85
N ALA A 273 35.71 11.07 0.59
CA ALA A 273 35.36 10.26 -0.57
C ALA A 273 36.25 9.00 -0.75
N SER A 274 37.47 9.02 -0.21
CA SER A 274 38.39 7.87 -0.14
C SER A 274 37.99 6.82 0.90
N SER A 275 37.09 7.17 1.83
CA SER A 275 36.55 6.29 2.88
C SER A 275 35.09 5.87 2.66
N ALA A 276 34.39 6.49 1.71
CA ALA A 276 33.00 6.16 1.39
C ALA A 276 32.87 4.88 0.53
N ALA A 277 31.83 4.09 0.80
CA ALA A 277 31.50 2.84 0.12
C ALA A 277 31.02 3.04 -1.34
N ILE A 278 30.60 4.26 -1.67
CA ILE A 278 30.31 4.75 -3.03
C ILE A 278 31.09 6.04 -3.30
N ARG A 279 31.31 6.37 -4.58
CA ARG A 279 31.98 7.60 -5.04
C ARG A 279 31.27 8.24 -6.22
N PHE A 280 31.11 9.55 -6.16
CA PHE A 280 30.71 10.40 -7.27
C PHE A 280 31.88 10.61 -8.24
N LYS A 281 31.60 10.66 -9.53
CA LYS A 281 32.52 11.00 -10.63
C LYS A 281 31.78 11.89 -11.62
N TRP A 282 32.50 12.80 -12.28
CA TRP A 282 31.94 13.69 -13.30
C TRP A 282 32.80 13.71 -14.57
N VAL A 283 32.19 14.13 -15.66
CA VAL A 283 32.83 14.66 -16.87
C VAL A 283 32.41 16.12 -16.98
N GLU A 284 33.30 17.00 -17.42
CA GLU A 284 33.03 18.45 -17.43
C GLU A 284 32.30 18.92 -18.68
N GLU A 285 32.65 18.43 -19.88
CA GLU A 285 32.03 18.84 -21.14
C GLU A 285 31.88 17.64 -22.12
N PRO A 286 30.65 17.28 -22.55
CA PRO A 286 29.38 17.65 -21.92
C PRO A 286 29.29 17.09 -20.49
N PHE A 287 28.65 17.85 -19.60
CA PHE A 287 28.49 17.48 -18.20
C PHE A 287 27.65 16.20 -18.08
N SER A 288 28.22 15.23 -17.38
CA SER A 288 27.57 13.99 -16.96
C SER A 288 28.20 13.52 -15.66
N PHE A 289 27.47 12.71 -14.89
CA PHE A 289 28.00 12.12 -13.66
C PHE A 289 27.67 10.64 -13.55
N SER A 290 28.48 9.94 -12.75
CA SER A 290 28.23 8.57 -12.34
C SER A 290 28.51 8.38 -10.85
N VAL A 291 27.77 7.47 -10.23
CA VAL A 291 28.02 6.99 -8.87
C VAL A 291 28.49 5.55 -8.97
N VAL A 292 29.65 5.25 -8.39
CA VAL A 292 30.28 3.93 -8.46
C VAL A 292 30.50 3.34 -7.06
N ARG A 293 30.41 2.02 -6.93
CA ARG A 293 30.77 1.29 -5.71
C ARG A 293 32.29 1.33 -5.53
N SER A 294 32.77 1.81 -4.38
CA SER A 294 34.18 2.13 -4.18
C SER A 294 35.12 0.93 -4.25
N ALA A 295 34.70 -0.23 -3.72
CA ALA A 295 35.51 -1.43 -3.63
C ALA A 295 35.68 -2.16 -4.98
N THR A 296 34.65 -2.14 -5.83
CA THR A 296 34.61 -2.86 -7.12
C THR A 296 34.81 -1.97 -8.34
N ASN A 297 34.67 -0.64 -8.18
CA ASN A 297 34.51 0.33 -9.28
C ASN A 297 33.32 0.00 -10.21
N GLU A 298 32.33 -0.73 -9.69
CA GLU A 298 31.06 -1.01 -10.36
C GLU A 298 30.24 0.27 -10.50
N THR A 299 29.77 0.58 -11.71
CA THR A 299 28.85 1.69 -11.95
C THR A 299 27.45 1.35 -11.45
N LEU A 300 26.94 2.15 -10.51
CA LEU A 300 25.60 2.01 -9.95
C LEU A 300 24.58 2.86 -10.74
N PHE A 301 24.97 4.11 -11.00
CA PHE A 301 24.20 5.13 -11.72
C PHE A 301 25.12 5.89 -12.67
N ASP A 302 24.70 6.21 -13.90
CA ASP A 302 25.55 6.86 -14.92
C ASP A 302 24.73 7.59 -15.99
N THR A 303 24.93 8.89 -16.10
CA THR A 303 24.17 9.78 -16.99
C THR A 303 24.85 10.03 -18.34
N ALA A 304 25.99 9.41 -18.66
CA ALA A 304 26.76 9.73 -19.87
C ALA A 304 26.03 9.42 -21.20
N ASP A 305 25.08 8.48 -21.21
CA ASP A 305 24.34 8.09 -22.43
C ASP A 305 23.19 9.07 -22.82
N SER A 306 23.05 10.23 -22.17
CA SER A 306 22.02 11.22 -22.53
C SER A 306 22.33 12.63 -22.00
N PRO A 307 21.99 13.69 -22.74
CA PRO A 307 22.10 15.06 -22.22
C PRO A 307 21.12 15.26 -21.05
N LEU A 308 21.63 15.90 -20.00
CA LEU A 308 20.84 16.53 -18.95
C LEU A 308 19.98 17.65 -19.55
N ILE A 309 18.67 17.65 -19.27
CA ILE A 309 17.76 18.75 -19.61
C ILE A 309 17.22 19.32 -18.31
N PHE A 310 17.20 20.65 -18.22
CA PHE A 310 16.71 21.40 -17.05
C PHE A 310 15.98 22.65 -17.56
N GLU A 311 14.71 22.48 -17.90
CA GLU A 311 13.83 23.52 -18.40
C GLU A 311 12.81 23.93 -17.32
N SER A 312 12.20 25.10 -17.47
CA SER A 312 11.33 25.74 -16.47
C SER A 312 10.14 24.91 -15.95
N GLN A 313 9.74 23.87 -16.67
CA GLN A 313 8.72 22.86 -16.29
C GLN A 313 9.06 21.43 -16.74
N TYR A 314 10.34 21.17 -17.05
CA TYR A 314 10.76 19.85 -17.53
C TYR A 314 12.22 19.58 -17.24
N LEU A 315 12.47 18.68 -16.28
CA LEU A 315 13.80 18.15 -16.01
C LEU A 315 13.84 16.71 -16.51
N ARG A 316 14.88 16.36 -17.30
CA ARG A 316 15.12 14.98 -17.75
C ARG A 316 16.54 14.54 -17.47
N LEU A 317 16.65 13.36 -16.87
CA LEU A 317 17.90 12.64 -16.63
C LEU A 317 17.67 11.16 -16.93
N ARG A 318 18.65 10.49 -17.55
CA ARG A 318 18.62 9.04 -17.81
C ARG A 318 19.86 8.40 -17.18
N THR A 319 19.69 7.23 -16.57
CA THR A 319 20.79 6.36 -16.15
C THR A 319 20.82 5.08 -16.97
N LYS A 320 22.02 4.60 -17.32
CA LYS A 320 22.23 3.23 -17.80
C LYS A 320 21.89 2.22 -16.70
N LEU A 321 21.46 1.01 -17.07
CA LEU A 321 21.22 -0.11 -16.16
C LEU A 321 21.88 -1.42 -16.65
N PRO A 322 22.13 -2.40 -15.76
CA PRO A 322 22.47 -3.78 -16.15
C PRO A 322 21.36 -4.39 -17.03
N SER A 323 21.70 -5.32 -17.93
CA SER A 323 20.78 -5.85 -18.97
C SER A 323 19.58 -6.68 -18.46
N ASN A 324 19.53 -6.99 -17.17
CA ASN A 324 18.40 -7.61 -16.46
C ASN A 324 18.44 -7.10 -15.01
N PRO A 325 17.98 -5.86 -14.76
CA PRO A 325 18.10 -5.21 -13.46
C PRO A 325 16.97 -5.67 -12.52
N ASN A 326 17.19 -5.59 -11.20
CA ASN A 326 16.18 -5.96 -10.21
C ASN A 326 15.77 -4.70 -9.46
N ILE A 327 14.84 -3.95 -10.07
CA ILE A 327 14.36 -2.66 -9.57
C ILE A 327 13.09 -2.86 -8.74
N TYR A 328 13.05 -2.23 -7.56
CA TYR A 328 11.93 -2.21 -6.63
C TYR A 328 11.70 -0.78 -6.14
N GLY A 329 10.47 -0.27 -6.11
CA GLY A 329 10.15 1.09 -5.63
C GLY A 329 9.35 1.91 -6.63
N TRP A 330 9.51 3.24 -6.64
CA TRP A 330 8.74 4.21 -7.44
C TRP A 330 7.22 4.22 -7.16
N GLY A 331 6.85 4.13 -5.89
CA GLY A 331 5.46 4.05 -5.46
C GLY A 331 4.68 5.36 -5.57
N GLU A 332 3.36 5.32 -5.46
CA GLU A 332 2.53 4.14 -5.14
C GLU A 332 1.92 3.45 -6.38
N HIS A 333 1.94 2.11 -6.42
CA HIS A 333 1.32 1.30 -7.48
C HIS A 333 0.92 -0.12 -7.03
N SER A 334 0.02 -0.75 -7.77
CA SER A 334 -0.35 -2.18 -7.62
C SER A 334 0.46 -3.14 -8.50
N ASP A 335 1.47 -2.64 -9.23
CA ASP A 335 2.34 -3.46 -10.08
C ASP A 335 3.16 -4.48 -9.26
N SER A 336 3.72 -5.51 -9.92
CA SER A 336 4.60 -6.53 -9.32
C SER A 336 5.76 -5.89 -8.53
N PHE A 337 6.16 -6.53 -7.43
CA PHE A 337 7.13 -5.94 -6.50
C PHE A 337 8.49 -5.66 -7.16
N ARG A 338 8.98 -6.62 -7.97
CA ARG A 338 10.04 -6.35 -8.94
C ARG A 338 9.40 -5.74 -10.18
N LEU A 339 9.80 -4.51 -10.52
CA LEU A 339 9.23 -3.78 -11.64
C LEU A 339 9.58 -4.43 -12.99
N ASN A 340 8.65 -4.35 -13.94
CA ASN A 340 8.95 -4.67 -15.34
C ASN A 340 10.01 -3.69 -15.88
N THR A 341 11.05 -4.22 -16.53
CA THR A 341 12.19 -3.42 -17.03
C THR A 341 12.13 -3.15 -18.54
N THR A 342 11.10 -3.63 -19.24
CA THR A 342 10.93 -3.48 -20.69
C THR A 342 9.60 -2.82 -21.03
N ASN A 343 9.66 -1.68 -21.74
CA ASN A 343 8.50 -0.86 -22.10
C ASN A 343 7.57 -0.54 -20.91
N TYR A 344 8.17 -0.22 -19.75
CA TYR A 344 7.44 0.14 -18.54
C TYR A 344 7.52 1.65 -18.30
N THR A 345 6.42 2.24 -17.82
CA THR A 345 6.36 3.64 -17.39
C THR A 345 5.54 3.76 -16.11
N ARG A 346 6.07 4.48 -15.12
CA ARG A 346 5.46 4.72 -13.81
C ARG A 346 5.30 6.22 -13.59
N THR A 347 4.05 6.67 -13.58
CA THR A 347 3.66 8.01 -13.15
C THR A 347 3.57 8.06 -11.62
N ILE A 348 4.10 9.13 -11.03
CA ILE A 348 3.97 9.48 -9.61
C ILE A 348 3.29 10.85 -9.52
N TRP A 349 2.03 10.83 -9.09
CA TRP A 349 1.15 11.98 -8.86
C TRP A 349 -0.03 11.49 -8.02
N ASN A 350 -0.24 12.03 -6.84
CA ASN A 350 -1.24 11.53 -5.88
C ASN A 350 -2.65 11.61 -6.47
N ARG A 351 -3.47 10.58 -6.26
CA ARG A 351 -4.76 10.48 -6.94
C ARG A 351 -5.74 9.55 -6.22
N ASP A 352 -6.96 10.04 -6.03
CA ASP A 352 -8.11 9.21 -5.66
C ASP A 352 -8.32 8.11 -6.72
N SER A 353 -8.16 6.85 -6.29
CA SER A 353 -7.98 5.71 -7.18
C SER A 353 -8.70 4.43 -6.76
N TYR A 354 -10.02 4.53 -6.58
CA TYR A 354 -10.94 3.40 -6.44
C TYR A 354 -10.57 2.19 -7.33
N GLY A 355 -10.44 1.02 -6.71
CA GLY A 355 -10.08 -0.25 -7.35
C GLY A 355 -8.58 -0.45 -7.60
N VAL A 356 -7.71 0.47 -7.15
CA VAL A 356 -6.24 0.43 -7.22
C VAL A 356 -5.67 -0.27 -8.47
N PRO A 357 -6.00 0.19 -9.70
CA PRO A 357 -5.66 -0.55 -10.91
C PRO A 357 -4.15 -0.53 -11.21
N PRO A 358 -3.56 -1.66 -11.66
CA PRO A 358 -2.16 -1.70 -12.08
C PRO A 358 -1.89 -0.77 -13.26
N GLY A 359 -0.64 -0.36 -13.41
CA GLY A 359 -0.19 0.67 -14.34
C GLY A 359 -0.55 2.10 -13.93
N SER A 360 -1.50 2.32 -13.02
CA SER A 360 -1.96 3.66 -12.61
C SER A 360 -1.15 4.30 -11.48
N ASN A 361 -1.25 5.63 -11.37
CA ASN A 361 -0.85 6.39 -10.18
C ASN A 361 -1.97 6.33 -9.12
N LEU A 362 -1.57 6.01 -7.89
CA LEU A 362 -2.43 5.84 -6.71
C LEU A 362 -2.28 7.03 -5.73
N TYR A 363 -2.45 6.80 -4.43
CA TYR A 363 -2.69 7.84 -3.42
C TYR A 363 -1.41 8.53 -2.92
N GLY A 364 -0.28 7.83 -2.93
CA GLY A 364 1.01 8.32 -2.43
C GLY A 364 2.14 8.44 -3.46
N ALA A 365 3.16 9.21 -3.10
CA ALA A 365 4.34 9.50 -3.91
C ALA A 365 5.64 9.16 -3.18
N HIS A 366 6.28 8.06 -3.61
CA HIS A 366 7.52 7.54 -3.04
C HIS A 366 8.60 7.42 -4.12
N PRO A 367 9.26 8.54 -4.49
CA PRO A 367 10.29 8.61 -5.54
C PRO A 367 11.66 8.01 -5.11
N VAL A 368 11.63 6.77 -4.59
CA VAL A 368 12.79 5.96 -4.20
C VAL A 368 12.77 4.63 -4.93
N TYR A 369 13.92 4.14 -5.37
CA TYR A 369 14.07 2.75 -5.84
C TYR A 369 15.35 2.11 -5.31
N TYR A 370 15.30 0.79 -5.13
CA TYR A 370 16.46 -0.05 -4.84
C TYR A 370 16.76 -0.91 -6.09
N ASP A 371 18.05 -1.08 -6.42
CA ASP A 371 18.52 -2.00 -7.46
C ASP A 371 19.42 -3.06 -6.82
N HIS A 372 18.94 -4.30 -6.85
CA HIS A 372 19.61 -5.45 -6.25
C HIS A 372 20.40 -6.26 -7.29
N ARG A 373 21.68 -6.54 -7.02
CA ARG A 373 22.60 -7.18 -7.98
C ARG A 373 23.20 -8.48 -7.45
N GLY A 374 22.45 -9.20 -6.62
CA GLY A 374 22.88 -10.45 -6.00
C GLY A 374 24.14 -10.26 -5.15
N ALA A 375 25.17 -11.07 -5.41
CA ALA A 375 26.47 -10.99 -4.74
C ALA A 375 27.25 -9.66 -4.95
N ALA A 376 26.84 -8.80 -5.90
CA ALA A 376 27.35 -7.42 -6.00
C ALA A 376 26.65 -6.44 -5.03
N GLY A 377 25.70 -6.93 -4.22
CA GLY A 377 24.93 -6.19 -3.24
C GLY A 377 23.77 -5.40 -3.85
N THR A 378 23.09 -4.65 -2.98
CA THR A 378 22.04 -3.70 -3.32
C THR A 378 22.61 -2.28 -3.31
N HIS A 379 21.91 -1.34 -3.94
CA HIS A 379 22.01 0.08 -3.65
C HIS A 379 20.62 0.73 -3.78
N GLY A 380 20.46 1.92 -3.20
CA GLY A 380 19.23 2.71 -3.31
C GLY A 380 19.49 4.10 -3.90
N VAL A 381 18.48 4.65 -4.57
CA VAL A 381 18.46 6.04 -5.05
C VAL A 381 17.10 6.64 -4.69
N PHE A 382 17.12 7.77 -3.98
CA PHE A 382 15.95 8.57 -3.66
C PHE A 382 16.07 9.95 -4.33
N LEU A 383 14.99 10.43 -4.92
CA LEU A 383 14.88 11.77 -5.51
C LEU A 383 13.88 12.61 -4.69
N LEU A 384 14.38 13.60 -3.96
CA LEU A 384 13.58 14.53 -3.16
C LEU A 384 12.92 15.60 -4.04
N ASN A 385 11.89 15.20 -4.77
CA ASN A 385 11.07 16.06 -5.63
C ASN A 385 9.59 15.69 -5.45
N SER A 386 8.71 16.69 -5.35
CA SER A 386 7.27 16.52 -5.13
C SER A 386 6.38 17.00 -6.28
N ASN A 387 6.95 17.49 -7.39
CA ASN A 387 6.19 17.70 -8.63
C ASN A 387 5.73 16.35 -9.22
N GLY A 388 4.94 16.38 -10.30
CA GLY A 388 4.64 15.17 -11.06
C GLY A 388 5.90 14.58 -11.69
N ILE A 389 6.07 13.25 -11.57
CA ILE A 389 7.23 12.51 -12.08
C ILE A 389 6.74 11.39 -13.00
N GLU A 390 7.45 11.14 -14.10
CA GLU A 390 7.27 9.98 -14.98
C GLU A 390 8.60 9.25 -15.18
N VAL A 391 8.69 8.04 -14.60
CA VAL A 391 9.86 7.15 -14.71
C VAL A 391 9.63 6.13 -15.81
N LYS A 392 10.58 5.99 -16.73
CA LYS A 392 10.54 5.01 -17.83
C LYS A 392 11.66 4.01 -17.69
N ILE A 393 11.34 2.72 -17.67
CA ILE A 393 12.32 1.63 -17.63
C ILE A 393 12.16 0.82 -18.92
N ASN A 394 13.20 0.82 -19.76
CA ASN A 394 13.09 0.27 -21.10
C ASN A 394 14.42 -0.30 -21.62
N ASN A 395 14.31 -1.19 -22.61
CA ASN A 395 15.42 -1.86 -23.26
C ASN A 395 15.25 -1.79 -24.79
N THR A 396 16.05 -0.98 -25.47
CA THR A 396 15.95 -0.77 -26.92
C THR A 396 17.24 -1.20 -27.62
N ALA A 397 17.16 -1.47 -28.93
CA ALA A 397 18.34 -1.83 -29.73
C ALA A 397 19.31 -0.64 -29.98
N GLU A 398 18.91 0.58 -29.61
CA GLU A 398 19.67 1.82 -29.82
C GLU A 398 20.25 2.35 -28.50
N ASP A 399 19.44 2.42 -27.44
CA ASP A 399 19.85 2.91 -26.11
C ASP A 399 20.42 1.80 -25.20
N GLY A 400 20.09 0.53 -25.47
CA GLY A 400 20.24 -0.56 -24.51
C GLY A 400 19.20 -0.49 -23.37
N GLN A 401 19.53 -1.06 -22.21
CA GLN A 401 18.69 -1.03 -21.01
C GLN A 401 18.98 0.22 -20.16
N TYR A 402 17.95 1.00 -19.88
CA TYR A 402 18.05 2.24 -19.12
C TYR A 402 16.85 2.45 -18.17
N LEU A 403 17.01 3.42 -17.27
CA LEU A 403 15.94 4.10 -16.55
C LEU A 403 16.03 5.60 -16.82
N GLU A 404 14.91 6.23 -17.15
CA GLU A 404 14.80 7.67 -17.43
C GLU A 404 13.80 8.30 -16.47
N ILE A 405 14.21 9.39 -15.83
CA ILE A 405 13.39 10.21 -14.93
C ILE A 405 13.03 11.49 -15.68
N ASN A 406 11.74 11.74 -15.84
CA ASN A 406 11.18 12.98 -16.33
C ASN A 406 10.39 13.62 -15.18
N THR A 407 10.61 14.90 -14.87
CA THR A 407 9.85 15.60 -13.82
C THR A 407 9.31 16.93 -14.32
N LEU A 408 8.15 17.33 -13.82
CA LEU A 408 7.43 18.55 -14.22
C LEU A 408 7.99 19.85 -13.61
N GLY A 409 9.05 19.78 -12.82
CA GLY A 409 9.61 20.92 -12.11
C GLY A 409 10.45 20.49 -10.92
N GLY A 410 10.69 21.43 -10.01
CA GLY A 410 11.55 21.19 -8.86
C GLY A 410 13.03 21.08 -9.27
N ILE A 411 13.83 20.42 -8.44
CA ILE A 411 15.27 20.21 -8.68
C ILE A 411 15.62 18.72 -8.71
N PHE A 412 16.85 18.39 -9.11
CA PHE A 412 17.40 17.04 -8.94
C PHE A 412 18.12 16.96 -7.59
N ASP A 413 17.38 16.62 -6.52
CA ASP A 413 17.88 16.46 -5.14
C ASP A 413 17.98 14.97 -4.82
N PHE A 414 19.12 14.34 -5.12
CA PHE A 414 19.34 12.89 -5.03
C PHE A 414 20.09 12.46 -3.76
N TYR A 415 19.65 11.35 -3.17
CA TYR A 415 20.39 10.61 -2.14
C TYR A 415 20.72 9.21 -2.66
N PHE A 416 22.02 8.89 -2.71
CA PHE A 416 22.55 7.58 -3.11
C PHE A 416 22.95 6.78 -1.87
N LEU A 417 22.46 5.54 -1.77
CA LEU A 417 22.55 4.67 -0.60
C LEU A 417 23.33 3.40 -0.94
N ALA A 418 24.46 3.15 -0.27
CA ALA A 418 25.47 2.17 -0.69
C ALA A 418 25.11 0.69 -0.43
N GLY A 419 24.17 0.40 0.47
CA GLY A 419 23.94 -0.96 0.98
C GLY A 419 25.02 -1.41 1.97
N PRO A 420 25.55 -2.65 1.93
CA PRO A 420 25.51 -3.56 0.79
C PRO A 420 24.30 -4.52 0.75
N SER A 421 23.62 -4.79 1.87
CA SER A 421 22.42 -5.64 1.86
C SER A 421 21.15 -4.85 1.51
N PRO A 422 20.04 -5.48 1.09
CA PRO A 422 18.75 -4.80 0.92
C PRO A 422 18.30 -4.10 2.21
N LYS A 423 18.45 -4.78 3.36
CA LYS A 423 18.16 -4.23 4.69
C LYS A 423 18.98 -2.98 5.01
N ASP A 424 20.26 -2.95 4.65
CA ASP A 424 21.11 -1.77 4.87
C ASP A 424 20.67 -0.59 4.01
N VAL A 425 20.15 -0.82 2.81
CA VAL A 425 19.54 0.23 1.99
C VAL A 425 18.25 0.76 2.65
N SER A 426 17.38 -0.10 3.17
CA SER A 426 16.18 0.33 3.93
C SER A 426 16.54 1.20 5.13
N LYS A 427 17.55 0.80 5.91
CA LYS A 427 18.06 1.56 7.06
C LYS A 427 18.65 2.91 6.63
N GLN A 428 19.48 2.92 5.58
CA GLN A 428 20.08 4.13 5.02
C GLN A 428 19.05 5.09 4.41
N TYR A 429 17.90 4.59 3.95
CA TYR A 429 16.78 5.42 3.51
C TYR A 429 16.03 6.03 4.70
N ALA A 430 15.81 5.27 5.78
CA ALA A 430 15.22 5.79 7.03
C ALA A 430 16.10 6.87 7.70
N GLU A 431 17.43 6.79 7.55
CA GLU A 431 18.35 7.88 7.94
C GLU A 431 18.12 9.20 7.15
N VAL A 432 17.45 9.15 6.00
CA VAL A 432 17.13 10.33 5.17
C VAL A 432 15.71 10.83 5.42
N VAL A 433 14.71 9.94 5.35
CA VAL A 433 13.30 10.34 5.44
C VAL A 433 12.72 10.32 6.86
N GLY A 434 13.50 9.86 7.83
CA GLY A 434 13.10 9.68 9.22
C GLY A 434 12.74 8.23 9.55
N LEU A 435 12.97 7.86 10.80
CA LEU A 435 12.54 6.58 11.35
C LEU A 435 11.01 6.55 11.54
N PRO A 436 10.35 5.40 11.32
CA PRO A 436 8.90 5.28 11.49
C PRO A 436 8.39 5.55 12.91
N ALA A 437 7.15 6.03 13.02
CA ALA A 437 6.46 6.19 14.30
C ALA A 437 6.20 4.85 14.97
N MET A 438 6.66 4.69 16.22
CA MET A 438 6.25 3.57 17.07
C MET A 438 4.78 3.71 17.45
N GLN A 439 4.03 2.64 17.23
CA GLN A 439 2.58 2.58 17.46
C GLN A 439 2.26 2.08 18.87
N ALA A 440 1.02 2.23 19.30
CA ALA A 440 0.53 1.54 20.49
C ALA A 440 0.32 0.04 20.19
N TYR A 441 0.56 -0.84 21.17
CA TYR A 441 0.46 -2.30 21.02
C TYR A 441 -0.96 -2.73 20.59
N TRP A 442 -2.00 -2.05 21.07
CA TRP A 442 -3.39 -2.33 20.68
C TRP A 442 -3.67 -2.03 19.20
N ALA A 443 -2.91 -1.16 18.55
CA ALA A 443 -3.05 -0.86 17.12
C ALA A 443 -2.74 -2.08 16.22
N PHE A 444 -2.09 -3.12 16.78
CA PHE A 444 -1.83 -4.38 16.09
C PHE A 444 -2.97 -5.41 16.29
N GLY A 445 -4.06 -5.07 16.96
CA GLY A 445 -5.21 -5.97 17.14
C GLY A 445 -5.99 -6.27 15.85
N PHE A 446 -7.26 -6.62 15.98
CA PHE A 446 -8.20 -6.71 14.85
C PHE A 446 -9.17 -5.52 14.85
N HIS A 447 -9.35 -4.92 13.66
CA HIS A 447 -10.12 -3.70 13.42
C HIS A 447 -11.34 -4.00 12.52
N GLN A 448 -12.55 -3.59 12.91
CA GLN A 448 -13.74 -3.65 12.04
C GLN A 448 -14.20 -2.25 11.64
N CYS A 449 -14.41 -2.04 10.35
CA CYS A 449 -15.00 -0.83 9.76
C CYS A 449 -16.01 -1.21 8.66
N ARG A 450 -16.87 -0.27 8.25
CA ARG A 450 -17.69 -0.36 7.03
C ARG A 450 -18.15 1.03 6.65
N TYR A 451 -18.05 1.37 5.37
CA TYR A 451 -18.80 2.47 4.81
C TYR A 451 -20.28 2.05 4.70
N GLY A 452 -21.19 2.82 5.28
CA GLY A 452 -22.62 2.55 5.27
C GLY A 452 -23.13 1.70 6.44
N TYR A 453 -22.66 1.93 7.67
CA TYR A 453 -23.44 1.55 8.86
C TYR A 453 -24.62 2.53 9.04
N GLN A 454 -25.82 2.01 9.28
CA GLN A 454 -27.06 2.79 9.20
C GLN A 454 -27.19 3.88 10.27
N ASP A 455 -26.78 3.54 11.48
CA ASP A 455 -26.96 4.31 12.71
C ASP A 455 -26.12 3.71 13.84
N VAL A 456 -26.08 4.37 15.00
CA VAL A 456 -25.33 3.93 16.18
C VAL A 456 -25.83 2.60 16.76
N TYR A 457 -27.07 2.18 16.47
CA TYR A 457 -27.61 0.89 16.88
C TYR A 457 -27.08 -0.25 16.00
N ASP A 458 -26.83 0.03 14.70
CA ASP A 458 -26.14 -0.87 13.76
C ASP A 458 -24.71 -1.18 14.25
N VAL A 459 -23.96 -0.15 14.66
CA VAL A 459 -22.61 -0.27 15.23
C VAL A 459 -22.62 -1.10 16.52
N ALA A 460 -23.59 -0.85 17.41
CA ALA A 460 -23.77 -1.64 18.64
C ALA A 460 -24.15 -3.11 18.36
N GLU A 461 -24.98 -3.37 17.34
CA GLU A 461 -25.32 -4.72 16.89
C GLU A 461 -24.09 -5.46 16.32
N VAL A 462 -23.20 -4.79 15.58
CA VAL A 462 -21.93 -5.37 15.10
C VAL A 462 -21.01 -5.78 16.24
N ILE A 463 -20.78 -4.89 17.23
CA ILE A 463 -19.95 -5.19 18.42
C ILE A 463 -20.53 -6.38 19.21
N ALA A 464 -21.85 -6.40 19.39
CA ALA A 464 -22.54 -7.51 20.05
C ALA A 464 -22.42 -8.83 19.25
N ASN A 465 -22.52 -8.80 17.91
CA ASN A 465 -22.36 -9.98 17.07
C ASN A 465 -20.93 -10.54 17.07
N TYR A 466 -19.90 -9.69 17.07
CA TYR A 466 -18.50 -10.11 17.26
C TYR A 466 -18.33 -10.85 18.61
N SER A 467 -18.89 -10.27 19.67
CA SER A 467 -18.87 -10.86 21.01
C SER A 467 -19.61 -12.21 21.09
N LEU A 468 -20.81 -12.30 20.47
CA LEU A 468 -21.63 -13.52 20.41
C LEU A 468 -21.03 -14.62 19.54
N ALA A 469 -20.24 -14.26 18.53
CA ALA A 469 -19.50 -15.20 17.70
C ALA A 469 -18.17 -15.67 18.34
N GLU A 470 -17.78 -15.07 19.48
CA GLU A 470 -16.48 -15.27 20.15
C GLU A 470 -15.27 -14.93 19.23
N ILE A 471 -15.43 -13.95 18.34
CA ILE A 471 -14.33 -13.44 17.51
C ILE A 471 -13.75 -12.21 18.21
N PRO A 472 -12.45 -12.19 18.60
CA PRO A 472 -11.85 -11.01 19.23
C PRO A 472 -11.92 -9.77 18.33
N LEU A 473 -12.20 -8.63 18.93
CA LEU A 473 -12.31 -7.33 18.26
C LEU A 473 -11.61 -6.30 19.14
N GLU A 474 -10.53 -5.70 18.63
CA GLU A 474 -9.76 -4.71 19.39
C GLU A 474 -10.30 -3.30 19.23
N THR A 475 -10.73 -2.97 18.00
CA THR A 475 -11.08 -1.61 17.60
C THR A 475 -12.31 -1.61 16.70
N MET A 476 -13.36 -0.89 17.08
CA MET A 476 -14.51 -0.61 16.22
C MET A 476 -14.35 0.76 15.56
N TRP A 477 -14.73 0.86 14.29
CA TRP A 477 -14.62 2.08 13.50
C TRP A 477 -16.01 2.57 13.09
N THR A 478 -16.14 3.87 12.82
CA THR A 478 -17.29 4.39 12.08
C THR A 478 -16.86 5.36 11.00
N ASP A 479 -17.33 5.08 9.80
CA ASP A 479 -17.14 5.86 8.59
C ASP A 479 -18.00 7.14 8.59
N ILE A 480 -17.90 7.97 7.56
CA ILE A 480 -18.56 9.29 7.43
C ILE A 480 -20.08 9.29 7.61
N ASP A 481 -20.75 8.14 7.68
CA ASP A 481 -22.15 8.00 8.10
C ASP A 481 -22.43 8.56 9.51
N TYR A 482 -21.42 8.67 10.38
CA TYR A 482 -21.61 9.34 11.68
C TYR A 482 -21.94 10.84 11.54
N MET A 483 -21.49 11.47 10.46
CA MET A 483 -21.55 12.92 10.27
C MET A 483 -22.91 13.38 9.72
N GLU A 484 -23.40 14.53 10.21
CA GLU A 484 -24.61 15.17 9.69
C GLU A 484 -24.41 15.55 8.21
N LEU A 485 -25.07 14.84 7.29
CA LEU A 485 -24.90 15.04 5.84
C LEU A 485 -23.43 15.08 5.40
N ARG A 486 -22.59 14.22 5.98
CA ARG A 486 -21.14 14.10 5.69
C ARG A 486 -20.33 15.36 6.03
N LYS A 487 -20.85 16.25 6.87
CA LYS A 487 -20.14 17.45 7.37
C LYS A 487 -19.11 17.05 8.44
N VAL A 488 -17.81 17.17 8.15
CA VAL A 488 -16.74 16.95 9.14
C VAL A 488 -16.96 17.76 10.43
N PHE A 489 -16.58 17.16 11.58
CA PHE A 489 -16.80 17.67 12.93
C PHE A 489 -18.27 17.87 13.33
N THR A 490 -19.17 17.02 12.82
CA THR A 490 -20.59 16.95 13.21
C THR A 490 -21.02 15.52 13.52
N LEU A 491 -22.22 15.37 14.08
CA LEU A 491 -22.90 14.09 14.30
C LEU A 491 -24.32 14.17 13.73
N ASP A 492 -24.79 13.14 13.01
CA ASP A 492 -26.18 13.05 12.57
C ASP A 492 -27.11 12.95 13.80
N PRO A 493 -28.02 13.92 14.02
CA PRO A 493 -28.80 14.00 15.25
C PRO A 493 -29.94 12.96 15.36
N GLU A 494 -30.25 12.23 14.29
CA GLU A 494 -31.27 11.18 14.27
C GLU A 494 -30.66 9.77 14.38
N ARG A 495 -29.46 9.57 13.81
CA ARG A 495 -28.78 8.27 13.63
C ARG A 495 -27.59 8.07 14.57
N PHE A 496 -26.85 9.14 14.85
CA PHE A 496 -25.66 9.13 15.70
C PHE A 496 -25.69 10.23 16.78
N PRO A 497 -26.81 10.41 17.53
CA PRO A 497 -26.87 11.41 18.59
C PRO A 497 -25.80 11.15 19.66
N LEU A 498 -25.17 12.22 20.14
CA LEU A 498 -23.96 12.18 20.97
C LEU A 498 -24.11 11.32 22.24
N ASP A 499 -25.27 11.33 22.90
CA ASP A 499 -25.49 10.51 24.10
C ASP A 499 -25.46 9.00 23.82
N LYS A 500 -25.84 8.59 22.60
CA LYS A 500 -25.82 7.19 22.15
C LYS A 500 -24.45 6.80 21.61
N VAL A 501 -23.77 7.68 20.88
CA VAL A 501 -22.38 7.43 20.44
C VAL A 501 -21.47 7.28 21.64
N ARG A 502 -21.57 8.17 22.64
CA ARG A 502 -20.83 8.02 23.90
C ARG A 502 -21.14 6.71 24.61
N GLN A 503 -22.39 6.25 24.67
CA GLN A 503 -22.71 4.93 25.26
C GLN A 503 -22.07 3.74 24.53
N VAL A 504 -21.80 3.83 23.22
CA VAL A 504 -21.02 2.81 22.48
C VAL A 504 -19.53 2.91 22.79
N VAL A 505 -18.98 4.12 22.89
CA VAL A 505 -17.57 4.36 23.25
C VAL A 505 -17.29 3.95 24.70
N ASP A 506 -18.12 4.37 25.65
CA ASP A 506 -18.07 3.99 27.07
C ASP A 506 -18.15 2.46 27.22
N TYR A 507 -18.96 1.77 26.38
CA TYR A 507 -19.01 0.30 26.32
C TYR A 507 -17.68 -0.30 25.82
N LEU A 508 -17.13 0.20 24.71
CA LEU A 508 -15.87 -0.29 24.14
C LEU A 508 -14.73 -0.14 25.16
N HIS A 509 -14.57 1.06 25.73
CA HIS A 509 -13.55 1.36 26.74
C HIS A 509 -13.70 0.49 28.00
N ALA A 510 -14.92 0.28 28.48
CA ALA A 510 -15.18 -0.63 29.62
C ALA A 510 -14.83 -2.10 29.33
N HIS A 511 -14.77 -2.50 28.06
CA HIS A 511 -14.34 -3.83 27.61
C HIS A 511 -12.90 -3.87 27.07
N GLN A 512 -12.11 -2.80 27.27
CA GLN A 512 -10.71 -2.67 26.79
C GLN A 512 -10.57 -2.66 25.26
N GLN A 513 -11.62 -2.23 24.57
CA GLN A 513 -11.69 -2.04 23.12
C GLN A 513 -11.62 -0.54 22.79
N HIS A 514 -11.27 -0.21 21.55
CA HIS A 514 -10.96 1.16 21.12
C HIS A 514 -11.93 1.65 20.04
N TYR A 515 -12.04 2.99 19.90
CA TYR A 515 -12.90 3.62 18.90
C TYR A 515 -12.15 4.58 17.96
N ILE A 516 -12.45 4.50 16.66
CA ILE A 516 -11.84 5.30 15.59
C ILE A 516 -12.92 5.82 14.64
N VAL A 517 -12.74 7.04 14.13
CA VAL A 517 -13.60 7.59 13.06
C VAL A 517 -12.80 8.24 11.94
N MET A 518 -13.44 8.37 10.76
CA MET A 518 -12.92 9.08 9.59
C MET A 518 -13.03 10.61 9.72
N VAL A 519 -12.05 11.35 9.20
CA VAL A 519 -12.08 12.81 9.06
C VAL A 519 -11.46 13.21 7.71
N ASP A 520 -12.26 13.79 6.82
CA ASP A 520 -11.79 14.40 5.56
C ASP A 520 -11.09 15.75 5.79
N PRO A 521 -10.18 16.20 4.90
CA PRO A 521 -9.75 17.59 4.87
C PRO A 521 -10.84 18.52 4.31
N ALA A 522 -11.78 17.99 3.52
CA ALA A 522 -12.72 18.79 2.74
C ALA A 522 -13.89 19.30 3.60
N VAL A 523 -13.79 20.54 4.07
CA VAL A 523 -14.81 21.16 4.93
C VAL A 523 -15.96 21.68 4.05
N LYS A 524 -17.19 21.28 4.34
CA LYS A 524 -18.41 21.81 3.68
C LYS A 524 -18.35 23.34 3.57
N HIS A 525 -18.49 23.88 2.37
CA HIS A 525 -18.60 25.32 2.17
C HIS A 525 -19.99 25.81 2.63
N LEU A 526 -20.01 26.67 3.66
CA LEU A 526 -21.20 27.06 4.40
C LEU A 526 -21.88 25.86 5.11
N ASP A 527 -22.96 26.11 5.85
CA ASP A 527 -23.71 25.14 6.68
C ASP A 527 -22.93 24.21 7.65
N ASN A 528 -21.66 24.48 7.92
CA ASN A 528 -20.85 23.75 8.91
C ASN A 528 -20.18 24.74 9.91
N PRO A 529 -20.23 24.51 11.23
CA PRO A 529 -19.47 25.32 12.21
C PRO A 529 -17.96 25.32 12.01
N ALA A 530 -17.36 24.21 11.56
CA ALA A 530 -15.93 24.13 11.25
C ALA A 530 -15.54 25.07 10.11
N TYR A 531 -16.40 25.23 9.10
CA TYR A 531 -16.23 26.25 8.07
C TYR A 531 -16.25 27.67 8.66
N ASP A 532 -17.17 27.97 9.59
CA ASP A 532 -17.26 29.31 10.17
C ASP A 532 -16.02 29.64 11.02
N ALA A 533 -15.46 28.66 11.73
CA ALA A 533 -14.20 28.81 12.46
C ALA A 533 -13.00 28.98 11.51
N GLY A 534 -12.84 28.11 10.51
CA GLY A 534 -11.74 28.20 9.53
C GLY A 534 -11.80 29.46 8.66
N ALA A 535 -13.00 29.96 8.35
CA ALA A 535 -13.18 31.21 7.60
C ALA A 535 -12.98 32.47 8.48
N ALA A 536 -13.10 32.37 9.81
CA ALA A 536 -12.72 33.44 10.72
C ALA A 536 -11.19 33.59 10.83
N GLU A 537 -10.47 32.47 10.83
CA GLU A 537 -8.99 32.39 10.81
C GLU A 537 -8.39 32.38 9.39
N ASP A 538 -9.24 32.49 8.36
CA ASP A 538 -8.92 32.61 6.93
C ASP A 538 -8.04 31.47 6.33
N VAL A 539 -8.12 30.28 6.92
CA VAL A 539 -7.18 29.13 6.73
C VAL A 539 -7.36 28.30 5.46
N PHE A 540 -8.30 28.65 4.58
CA PHE A 540 -8.66 27.83 3.41
C PHE A 540 -7.96 28.30 2.13
N LEU A 541 -7.63 27.35 1.25
CA LEU A 541 -7.06 27.58 -0.09
C LEU A 541 -7.91 28.55 -0.92
N LYS A 542 -7.26 29.34 -1.77
CA LYS A 542 -7.88 30.44 -2.53
C LYS A 542 -7.56 30.41 -4.01
N THR A 543 -8.55 30.81 -4.79
CA THR A 543 -8.38 31.16 -6.21
C THR A 543 -7.66 32.51 -6.37
N SER A 544 -7.11 32.76 -7.56
CA SER A 544 -6.42 34.00 -7.92
C SER A 544 -7.24 35.29 -7.75
N ASN A 545 -8.58 35.19 -7.64
CA ASN A 545 -9.46 36.35 -7.36
C ASN A 545 -9.67 36.63 -5.85
N GLY A 546 -9.11 35.82 -4.95
CA GLY A 546 -9.22 35.97 -3.50
C GLY A 546 -10.52 35.44 -2.87
N SER A 547 -11.32 34.67 -3.61
CA SER A 547 -12.30 33.76 -3.01
C SER A 547 -11.67 32.40 -2.70
N TYR A 548 -12.21 31.68 -1.72
CA TYR A 548 -11.80 30.31 -1.45
C TYR A 548 -11.95 29.43 -2.70
N PHE A 549 -11.05 28.47 -2.88
CA PHE A 549 -11.23 27.40 -3.84
C PHE A 549 -12.43 26.54 -3.43
N LEU A 550 -13.24 26.11 -4.41
CA LEU A 550 -14.45 25.33 -4.20
C LEU A 550 -14.40 24.05 -5.04
N GLY A 551 -14.18 22.92 -4.37
CA GLY A 551 -14.34 21.59 -4.96
C GLY A 551 -15.69 20.97 -4.57
N VAL A 552 -15.83 19.67 -4.83
CA VAL A 552 -16.95 18.84 -4.35
C VAL A 552 -16.40 17.54 -3.78
N VAL A 553 -16.78 17.20 -2.55
CA VAL A 553 -16.53 15.87 -1.93
C VAL A 553 -17.83 15.40 -1.25
N TRP A 554 -17.79 14.48 -0.29
CA TRP A 554 -18.95 13.85 0.34
C TRP A 554 -20.05 14.80 0.86
N PRO A 555 -19.77 15.99 1.43
CA PRO A 555 -20.83 16.90 1.86
C PRO A 555 -21.36 17.82 0.74
N GLY A 556 -20.99 17.61 -0.53
CA GLY A 556 -21.26 18.54 -1.63
C GLY A 556 -20.14 19.59 -1.78
N PRO A 557 -20.45 20.87 -2.07
CA PRO A 557 -19.40 21.87 -2.27
C PRO A 557 -18.55 22.11 -1.01
N THR A 558 -17.24 22.15 -1.17
CA THR A 558 -16.24 22.12 -0.09
C THR A 558 -15.11 23.15 -0.29
N VAL A 559 -14.53 23.59 0.82
CA VAL A 559 -13.24 24.28 0.89
C VAL A 559 -12.18 23.35 1.50
N PHE A 560 -10.91 23.63 1.23
CA PHE A 560 -9.77 22.80 1.62
C PHE A 560 -8.81 23.63 2.49
N PRO A 561 -8.37 23.13 3.67
CA PRO A 561 -7.35 23.78 4.49
C PRO A 561 -6.04 24.00 3.73
N ASP A 562 -5.43 25.16 3.92
CA ASP A 562 -4.08 25.44 3.44
C ASP A 562 -3.07 25.07 4.54
N TRP A 563 -2.39 23.94 4.41
CA TRP A 563 -1.41 23.51 5.41
C TRP A 563 -0.15 24.39 5.50
N PHE A 564 0.05 25.32 4.56
CA PHE A 564 1.09 26.36 4.66
C PHE A 564 0.61 27.66 5.32
N HIS A 565 -0.68 27.79 5.65
CA HIS A 565 -1.20 28.94 6.40
C HIS A 565 -0.97 28.74 7.91
N PRO A 566 -0.36 29.70 8.64
CA PRO A 566 0.11 29.48 10.01
C PRO A 566 -1.01 29.19 11.02
N ASN A 567 -2.23 29.69 10.79
CA ASN A 567 -3.36 29.48 11.69
C ASN A 567 -4.07 28.12 11.43
N THR A 568 -3.69 27.36 10.40
CA THR A 568 -4.32 26.07 10.08
C THR A 568 -4.08 25.02 11.16
N GLN A 569 -2.86 24.95 11.73
CA GLN A 569 -2.56 24.03 12.83
C GLN A 569 -3.38 24.36 14.10
N PRO A 570 -3.43 25.63 14.60
CA PRO A 570 -4.36 26.02 15.66
C PRO A 570 -5.81 25.63 15.35
N TYR A 571 -6.36 26.05 14.20
CA TYR A 571 -7.73 25.74 13.78
C TYR A 571 -8.03 24.22 13.84
N TRP A 572 -7.16 23.39 13.27
CA TRP A 572 -7.32 21.93 13.25
C TRP A 572 -7.26 21.33 14.65
N THR A 573 -6.32 21.81 15.48
CA THR A 573 -6.17 21.40 16.88
C THR A 573 -7.41 21.76 17.70
N ASP A 574 -7.99 22.95 17.48
CA ASP A 574 -9.19 23.41 18.18
C ASP A 574 -10.45 22.64 17.75
N GLN A 575 -10.59 22.26 16.46
CA GLN A 575 -11.66 21.37 16.03
C GLN A 575 -11.58 20.02 16.75
N PHE A 576 -10.37 19.45 16.87
CA PHE A 576 -10.14 18.19 17.58
C PHE A 576 -10.39 18.31 19.09
N ALA A 577 -9.87 19.36 19.74
CA ALA A 577 -10.03 19.60 21.18
C ALA A 577 -11.50 19.82 21.60
N SER A 578 -12.32 20.35 20.68
CA SER A 578 -13.76 20.55 20.85
C SER A 578 -14.59 19.31 20.51
N PHE A 579 -14.53 18.83 19.25
CA PHE A 579 -15.42 17.77 18.76
C PHE A 579 -15.10 16.39 19.36
N PHE A 580 -13.81 16.06 19.49
CA PHE A 580 -13.37 14.79 20.05
C PHE A 580 -13.17 14.81 21.56
N ASN A 581 -13.60 15.86 22.27
CA ASN A 581 -13.33 16.02 23.70
C ASN A 581 -13.73 14.78 24.54
N ALA A 582 -12.85 14.31 25.42
CA ALA A 582 -13.09 13.10 26.22
C ALA A 582 -14.31 13.21 27.15
N GLU A 583 -14.57 14.39 27.71
CA GLU A 583 -15.68 14.63 28.64
C GLU A 583 -16.96 15.07 27.93
N THR A 584 -16.85 15.88 26.86
CA THR A 584 -18.00 16.57 26.24
C THR A 584 -18.26 16.24 24.77
N GLY A 585 -17.39 15.48 24.12
CA GLY A 585 -17.43 15.15 22.69
C GLY A 585 -17.39 13.63 22.46
N VAL A 586 -16.83 13.21 21.32
CA VAL A 586 -16.64 11.80 20.97
C VAL A 586 -15.23 11.34 21.38
N ASP A 587 -15.13 10.44 22.36
CA ASP A 587 -13.85 10.02 22.94
C ASP A 587 -13.11 8.97 22.06
N ILE A 588 -12.48 9.43 20.97
CA ILE A 588 -11.72 8.57 20.05
C ILE A 588 -10.31 8.25 20.59
N ASP A 589 -9.84 7.05 20.31
CA ASP A 589 -8.50 6.59 20.68
C ASP A 589 -7.43 6.90 19.63
N ALA A 590 -7.86 6.89 18.37
CA ALA A 590 -7.04 7.08 17.18
C ALA A 590 -7.89 7.60 16.02
N LEU A 591 -7.23 7.94 14.93
CA LEU A 591 -7.83 8.70 13.84
C LEU A 591 -7.63 8.01 12.48
N TRP A 592 -8.64 8.12 11.62
CA TRP A 592 -8.53 7.85 10.20
C TRP A 592 -8.67 9.16 9.42
N ILE A 593 -7.71 9.46 8.55
CA ILE A 593 -7.78 10.59 7.61
C ILE A 593 -7.76 10.08 6.18
N ASP A 594 -8.66 10.62 5.37
CA ASP A 594 -8.96 10.13 4.02
C ASP A 594 -9.24 11.29 3.06
N MET A 595 -9.44 11.01 1.77
CA MET A 595 -9.75 11.98 0.71
C MET A 595 -8.69 13.09 0.59
N ASN A 596 -7.46 12.78 1.00
CA ASN A 596 -6.41 13.75 1.32
C ASN A 596 -5.25 13.80 0.33
N GLU A 597 -5.49 13.38 -0.91
CA GLU A 597 -4.57 13.57 -2.03
C GLU A 597 -4.24 15.04 -2.38
N PRO A 598 -5.13 16.06 -2.32
CA PRO A 598 -6.55 16.06 -1.93
C PRO A 598 -7.49 15.57 -3.04
N ALA A 599 -8.54 14.84 -2.67
CA ALA A 599 -9.56 14.37 -3.60
C ALA A 599 -10.62 15.44 -3.92
N ASN A 600 -11.08 15.47 -5.17
CA ASN A 600 -12.19 16.30 -5.64
C ASN A 600 -13.05 15.52 -6.64
N PHE A 601 -14.34 15.38 -6.40
CA PHE A 601 -15.24 14.67 -7.29
C PHE A 601 -15.51 15.43 -8.59
N CYS A 602 -15.52 16.77 -8.53
CA CYS A 602 -15.76 17.60 -9.68
C CYS A 602 -14.55 17.63 -10.61
N ASN A 603 -14.71 17.16 -11.85
CA ASN A 603 -13.63 17.14 -12.82
C ASN A 603 -13.22 18.57 -13.24
N TRP A 604 -11.93 18.76 -13.53
CA TRP A 604 -11.43 20.04 -14.04
C TRP A 604 -11.91 20.30 -15.49
N PRO A 605 -12.33 21.54 -15.85
CA PRO A 605 -12.53 22.70 -14.98
C PRO A 605 -13.88 22.65 -14.26
N CYS A 606 -13.87 22.73 -12.92
CA CYS A 606 -15.08 22.69 -12.09
C CYS A 606 -15.84 24.04 -12.10
N SER A 607 -16.47 24.35 -13.24
CA SER A 607 -17.11 25.66 -13.46
C SER A 607 -18.35 25.96 -12.61
N ASP A 608 -19.04 24.94 -12.08
CA ASP A 608 -20.10 25.09 -11.09
C ASP A 608 -20.10 23.87 -10.12
N PRO A 609 -19.40 23.98 -8.97
CA PRO A 609 -19.39 22.94 -7.94
C PRO A 609 -20.79 22.64 -7.37
N SER A 610 -21.70 23.61 -7.36
CA SER A 610 -23.04 23.44 -6.77
C SER A 610 -23.93 22.62 -7.69
N ALA A 611 -23.99 22.98 -8.97
CA ALA A 611 -24.71 22.20 -9.98
C ALA A 611 -24.10 20.80 -10.17
N TYR A 612 -22.78 20.63 -10.05
CA TYR A 612 -22.15 19.31 -10.03
C TYR A 612 -22.61 18.48 -8.82
N ALA A 613 -22.59 19.07 -7.62
CA ALA A 613 -23.00 18.37 -6.39
C ALA A 613 -24.48 17.96 -6.42
N GLU A 614 -25.38 18.86 -6.85
CA GLU A 614 -26.81 18.55 -7.06
C GLU A 614 -27.01 17.42 -8.08
N ALA A 615 -26.28 17.45 -9.21
CA ALA A 615 -26.41 16.44 -10.26
C ALA A 615 -25.84 15.05 -9.88
N ASN A 616 -24.96 14.99 -8.88
CA ASN A 616 -24.29 13.75 -8.43
C ASN A 616 -24.71 13.33 -7.00
N ASN A 617 -25.78 13.90 -6.46
CA ASN A 617 -26.34 13.57 -5.14
C ASN A 617 -25.31 13.72 -4.00
N GLN A 618 -24.70 14.91 -3.90
CA GLN A 618 -23.72 15.25 -2.86
C GLN A 618 -24.19 16.47 -2.03
N PRO A 619 -24.51 16.33 -0.72
CA PRO A 619 -24.43 15.10 0.05
C PRO A 619 -25.49 14.07 -0.37
N PRO A 620 -25.24 12.77 -0.20
CA PRO A 620 -26.26 11.75 -0.41
C PRO A 620 -27.35 11.84 0.67
N ASP A 621 -28.59 11.50 0.29
CA ASP A 621 -29.69 11.30 1.24
C ASP A 621 -29.25 10.32 2.35
N PRO A 622 -29.37 10.69 3.64
CA PRO A 622 -28.99 9.81 4.74
C PRO A 622 -29.98 8.64 4.86
N PRO A 623 -29.56 7.46 5.33
CA PRO A 623 -30.41 6.27 5.32
C PRO A 623 -31.67 6.47 6.19
N PRO A 624 -32.79 5.77 5.91
CA PRO A 624 -34.01 5.91 6.70
C PRO A 624 -33.76 5.62 8.19
N VAL A 625 -34.26 6.49 9.08
CA VAL A 625 -34.13 6.29 10.54
C VAL A 625 -34.76 4.95 10.94
N ARG A 626 -34.00 4.14 11.68
CA ARG A 626 -34.40 2.78 12.10
C ARG A 626 -35.65 2.83 12.98
N ASN A 627 -36.76 2.28 12.46
CA ASN A 627 -37.97 2.05 13.25
C ASN A 627 -37.65 1.15 14.45
N ASN A 628 -38.08 1.53 15.65
CA ASN A 628 -37.90 0.73 16.86
C ASN A 628 -38.48 -0.69 16.65
N SER A 629 -37.61 -1.70 16.69
CA SER A 629 -37.95 -3.09 16.40
C SER A 629 -38.50 -3.86 17.61
N GLY A 630 -38.47 -3.26 18.81
CA GLY A 630 -38.80 -3.89 20.08
C GLY A 630 -37.82 -4.97 20.53
N ARG A 631 -36.66 -5.10 19.88
CA ARG A 631 -35.62 -6.07 20.23
C ARG A 631 -34.52 -5.39 21.06
N PRO A 632 -34.16 -5.92 22.25
CA PRO A 632 -33.03 -5.41 23.01
C PRO A 632 -31.71 -5.81 22.36
N ILE A 633 -30.76 -4.88 22.26
CA ILE A 633 -29.38 -5.17 21.87
C ILE A 633 -28.67 -5.74 23.12
N PRO A 634 -28.08 -6.95 23.06
CA PRO A 634 -27.37 -7.52 24.20
C PRO A 634 -26.22 -6.61 24.65
N GLY A 635 -26.11 -6.39 25.96
CA GLY A 635 -25.08 -5.53 26.56
C GLY A 635 -25.49 -4.06 26.79
N PHE A 636 -26.53 -3.56 26.11
CA PHE A 636 -26.90 -2.13 26.15
C PHE A 636 -28.14 -1.83 27.03
N PRO A 637 -28.27 -0.60 27.59
CA PRO A 637 -29.41 -0.19 28.41
C PRO A 637 -30.78 -0.19 27.69
N ALA A 638 -31.87 -0.31 28.45
CA ALA A 638 -33.23 -0.37 27.90
C ALA A 638 -33.76 0.97 27.35
N ASP A 639 -33.12 2.09 27.71
CA ASP A 639 -33.34 3.44 27.20
C ASP A 639 -32.38 3.82 26.05
N PHE A 640 -31.56 2.87 25.59
CA PHE A 640 -30.86 2.92 24.31
C PHE A 640 -31.85 2.59 23.17
N GLN A 641 -32.89 3.42 23.01
CA GLN A 641 -33.98 3.26 22.05
C GLN A 641 -34.40 4.64 21.49
N PRO A 642 -34.67 4.80 20.18
CA PRO A 642 -34.65 6.12 19.52
C PRO A 642 -35.89 7.01 19.72
N THR A 643 -35.64 8.31 19.94
CA THR A 643 -36.59 9.45 19.84
C THR A 643 -35.83 10.72 19.42
N GLY A 644 -36.31 11.52 18.46
CA GLY A 644 -35.56 12.67 17.89
C GLY A 644 -36.27 14.04 17.95
N VAL A 645 -35.48 15.13 17.80
CA VAL A 645 -35.90 16.56 17.79
C VAL A 645 -34.94 17.38 16.87
N THR A 646 -35.37 18.56 16.39
CA THR A 646 -34.77 19.33 15.26
C THR A 646 -33.91 20.56 15.61
N SER A 647 -33.17 21.10 14.62
CA SER A 647 -32.13 22.15 14.70
C SER A 647 -32.49 23.54 14.07
N ALA A 648 -31.55 24.51 14.07
CA ALA A 648 -31.71 25.89 13.53
C ALA A 648 -30.37 26.53 13.06
N ALA A 649 -30.40 27.70 12.38
CA ALA A 649 -29.39 28.13 11.38
C ALA A 649 -28.51 29.40 11.67
N ARG A 650 -27.67 29.79 10.68
CA ARG A 650 -26.40 30.57 10.75
C ARG A 650 -26.47 32.04 10.22
N MET A 651 -25.35 32.81 10.29
CA MET A 651 -25.17 34.13 9.62
C MET A 651 -23.69 34.44 9.25
N LEU A 652 -23.41 35.56 8.54
CA LEU A 652 -22.22 35.85 7.69
C LEU A 652 -21.83 37.37 7.73
N PHE A 653 -20.74 37.98 7.20
CA PHE A 653 -19.50 37.59 6.47
C PHE A 653 -18.52 38.82 6.41
N ARG A 654 -17.18 38.68 6.30
CA ARG A 654 -16.31 39.66 5.58
C ARG A 654 -14.92 39.11 5.15
N ARG A 655 -14.25 39.75 4.17
CA ARG A 655 -13.01 39.32 3.47
C ARG A 655 -11.84 40.31 3.58
N GLN A 656 -10.61 39.82 3.34
CA GLN A 656 -9.46 40.59 2.80
C GLN A 656 -8.74 39.82 1.65
N SER A 657 -7.56 40.27 1.19
CA SER A 657 -7.00 39.99 -0.15
C SER A 657 -5.98 38.84 -0.27
N ALA A 658 -5.72 38.37 -1.49
CA ALA A 658 -4.88 37.22 -1.83
C ALA A 658 -3.35 37.46 -1.78
N ALA A 659 -2.58 36.35 -1.79
CA ALA A 659 -1.12 36.30 -1.75
C ALA A 659 -0.44 36.43 -3.14
N THR A 660 0.90 36.43 -3.17
CA THR A 660 1.72 36.54 -4.39
C THR A 660 2.44 35.23 -4.70
N LYS A 661 2.43 34.80 -5.98
CA LYS A 661 3.08 33.56 -6.46
C LYS A 661 4.61 33.66 -6.39
N SER A 662 5.24 32.59 -5.93
CA SER A 662 6.69 32.33 -5.92
C SER A 662 7.10 31.35 -7.03
N GLY A 663 8.41 31.18 -7.20
CA GLY A 663 9.01 30.33 -8.24
C GLY A 663 9.06 30.99 -9.63
N LEU A 664 9.50 30.22 -10.63
CA LEU A 664 9.69 30.75 -11.98
C LEU A 664 8.41 31.36 -12.60
N PRO A 665 8.52 32.51 -13.31
CA PRO A 665 7.43 33.11 -14.05
C PRO A 665 7.09 32.32 -15.31
N GLY A 666 5.96 32.63 -15.94
CA GLY A 666 5.56 32.06 -17.25
C GLY A 666 5.04 30.62 -17.22
N ARG A 667 5.29 29.86 -16.14
CA ARG A 667 4.83 28.46 -15.99
C ARG A 667 3.31 28.31 -16.15
N ASP A 668 2.86 27.42 -17.05
CA ASP A 668 1.48 26.93 -17.12
C ASP A 668 1.29 25.83 -16.07
N LEU A 669 0.52 26.12 -15.03
CA LEU A 669 0.36 25.23 -13.89
C LEU A 669 -0.76 24.19 -14.08
N VAL A 670 -1.42 24.10 -15.24
CA VAL A 670 -2.61 23.24 -15.43
C VAL A 670 -2.48 22.29 -16.62
N ASP A 671 -1.91 22.78 -17.72
CA ASP A 671 -1.59 21.98 -18.91
C ASP A 671 -0.12 22.20 -19.30
N PRO A 672 0.85 21.71 -18.49
CA PRO A 672 2.26 21.89 -18.78
C PRO A 672 2.64 21.22 -20.11
N PRO A 673 3.60 21.77 -20.89
CA PRO A 673 3.89 21.25 -22.23
C PRO A 673 4.36 19.79 -22.25
N TYR A 674 4.94 19.31 -21.15
CA TYR A 674 5.11 17.89 -20.91
C TYR A 674 3.94 17.32 -20.11
N GLN A 675 3.19 16.39 -20.70
CA GLN A 675 2.11 15.68 -20.01
C GLN A 675 2.60 14.31 -19.52
N ILE A 676 2.59 14.11 -18.19
CA ILE A 676 2.78 12.79 -17.57
C ILE A 676 1.55 11.89 -17.81
N GLN A 677 1.72 10.57 -17.80
CA GLN A 677 0.63 9.60 -17.88
C GLN A 677 -0.17 9.49 -16.56
N ASN A 678 -0.74 10.59 -16.08
CA ASN A 678 -1.73 10.59 -14.99
C ASN A 678 -3.02 9.94 -15.50
N LEU A 679 -3.54 8.91 -14.83
CA LEU A 679 -4.72 8.18 -15.29
C LEU A 679 -5.99 9.06 -15.27
N ALA A 680 -6.03 10.13 -14.49
CA ALA A 680 -7.12 11.11 -14.53
C ALA A 680 -7.01 12.12 -15.71
N GLY A 681 -5.90 12.17 -16.45
CA GLY A 681 -5.65 13.17 -17.49
C GLY A 681 -4.91 14.40 -16.96
N SER A 682 -5.49 15.60 -17.14
CA SER A 682 -4.91 16.87 -16.62
C SER A 682 -4.62 16.78 -15.12
N LEU A 683 -3.58 17.47 -14.65
CA LEU A 683 -3.10 17.43 -13.27
C LEU A 683 -4.18 17.84 -12.26
N SER A 684 -4.94 18.90 -12.56
CA SER A 684 -6.08 19.36 -11.76
C SER A 684 -7.26 18.38 -11.71
N ASN A 685 -7.29 17.35 -12.56
CA ASN A 685 -8.47 16.49 -12.63
C ASN A 685 -8.50 15.50 -11.46
N LYS A 686 -9.64 15.48 -10.75
CA LYS A 686 -9.88 14.77 -9.48
C LYS A 686 -9.14 15.29 -8.25
N THR A 687 -8.59 16.50 -8.31
CA THR A 687 -7.91 17.18 -7.19
C THR A 687 -8.29 18.68 -7.12
N VAL A 688 -7.62 19.46 -6.28
CA VAL A 688 -7.59 20.93 -6.29
C VAL A 688 -6.93 21.42 -7.58
N ASP A 689 -7.41 22.54 -8.14
CA ASP A 689 -6.83 23.14 -9.35
C ASP A 689 -5.35 23.52 -9.12
N THR A 690 -4.43 23.00 -9.93
CA THR A 690 -2.99 23.10 -9.67
C THR A 690 -2.39 24.50 -9.83
N ASP A 691 -3.15 25.48 -10.33
CA ASP A 691 -2.78 26.90 -10.33
C ASP A 691 -3.17 27.65 -9.04
N VAL A 692 -3.81 26.99 -8.08
CA VAL A 692 -4.00 27.50 -6.70
C VAL A 692 -2.65 27.81 -6.06
N ILE A 693 -2.59 28.95 -5.38
CA ILE A 693 -1.39 29.47 -4.72
C ILE A 693 -1.63 29.50 -3.21
N HIS A 694 -0.78 28.81 -2.47
CA HIS A 694 -0.78 28.75 -1.01
C HIS A 694 -0.40 30.09 -0.39
N TYR A 695 -0.69 30.26 0.91
CA TYR A 695 -0.39 31.45 1.70
C TYR A 695 1.08 31.89 1.62
N ASN A 696 2.02 30.93 1.59
CA ASN A 696 3.46 31.19 1.46
C ASN A 696 3.92 31.47 0.01
N GLY A 697 3.01 31.47 -0.97
CA GLY A 697 3.27 31.73 -2.38
C GLY A 697 3.70 30.49 -3.19
N LEU A 698 3.79 29.30 -2.60
CA LEU A 698 3.97 28.06 -3.37
C LEU A 698 2.71 27.74 -4.19
N ALA A 699 2.84 26.94 -5.25
CA ALA A 699 1.71 26.46 -6.05
C ALA A 699 1.35 25.01 -5.67
N GLU A 700 0.06 24.67 -5.79
CA GLU A 700 -0.42 23.28 -5.65
C GLU A 700 0.31 22.37 -6.67
N TYR A 701 0.56 22.83 -7.91
CA TYR A 701 1.42 22.15 -8.90
C TYR A 701 2.78 21.64 -8.38
N ASP A 702 3.39 22.37 -7.42
CA ASP A 702 4.68 22.06 -6.82
C ASP A 702 4.55 21.19 -5.55
N THR A 703 3.42 21.31 -4.85
CA THR A 703 3.25 20.82 -3.47
C THR A 703 2.12 19.80 -3.30
N HIS A 704 1.34 19.50 -4.33
CA HIS A 704 0.20 18.58 -4.35
C HIS A 704 0.49 17.25 -3.65
N ASN A 705 1.58 16.57 -4.06
CA ASN A 705 1.99 15.29 -3.51
C ASN A 705 2.33 15.32 -1.99
N LEU A 706 2.41 16.50 -1.37
CA LEU A 706 2.66 16.69 0.06
C LEU A 706 1.37 16.81 0.90
N TYR A 707 0.21 17.10 0.30
CA TYR A 707 -0.99 17.54 1.01
C TYR A 707 -1.43 16.57 2.12
N GLY A 708 -1.56 15.28 1.80
CA GLY A 708 -1.91 14.23 2.77
C GLY A 708 -0.86 14.03 3.86
N THR A 709 0.41 14.29 3.56
CA THR A 709 1.51 14.21 4.55
C THR A 709 1.48 15.41 5.50
N MET A 710 1.12 16.60 5.01
CA MET A 710 0.94 17.78 5.86
C MET A 710 -0.31 17.64 6.75
N MET A 711 -1.42 17.12 6.21
CA MET A 711 -2.60 16.74 7.00
C MET A 711 -2.25 15.68 8.06
N SER A 712 -1.42 14.69 7.71
CA SER A 712 -0.94 13.64 8.61
C SER A 712 -0.18 14.22 9.82
N THR A 713 0.80 15.08 9.58
CA THR A 713 1.54 15.77 10.64
C THR A 713 0.63 16.67 11.48
N ALA A 714 -0.26 17.43 10.85
CA ALA A 714 -1.16 18.34 11.57
C ALA A 714 -2.17 17.60 12.46
N SER A 715 -2.68 16.48 11.97
CA SER A 715 -3.59 15.59 12.71
C SER A 715 -2.86 14.85 13.82
N ARG A 716 -1.58 14.51 13.64
CA ARG A 716 -0.74 13.95 14.71
C ARG A 716 -0.59 14.93 15.86
N ILE A 717 -0.25 16.18 15.58
CA ILE A 717 -0.14 17.22 16.61
C ILE A 717 -1.49 17.43 17.31
N ALA A 718 -2.62 17.39 16.58
CA ALA A 718 -3.95 17.47 17.17
C ALA A 718 -4.25 16.27 18.11
N MET A 719 -3.90 15.05 17.71
CA MET A 719 -4.07 13.85 18.54
C MET A 719 -3.11 13.78 19.74
N GLU A 720 -1.87 14.28 19.62
CA GLU A 720 -0.91 14.38 20.73
C GLU A 720 -1.38 15.40 21.79
N ASN A 721 -2.01 16.51 21.37
CA ASN A 721 -2.69 17.43 22.30
C ASN A 721 -3.94 16.80 22.95
N ARG A 722 -4.63 15.89 22.26
CA ARG A 722 -5.89 15.28 22.68
C ARG A 722 -5.72 14.03 23.57
N ARG A 723 -4.68 13.23 23.38
CA ARG A 723 -4.30 12.08 24.23
C ARG A 723 -2.85 12.25 24.72
N PRO A 724 -2.56 13.30 25.53
CA PRO A 724 -1.19 13.69 25.88
C PRO A 724 -0.42 12.56 26.55
N GLY A 725 0.78 12.28 26.02
CA GLY A 725 1.65 11.20 26.48
C GLY A 725 1.27 9.81 25.98
N ARG A 726 0.19 9.63 25.20
CA ARG A 726 -0.16 8.36 24.53
C ARG A 726 0.20 8.40 23.05
N ARG A 727 0.63 7.27 22.49
CA ARG A 727 1.04 7.13 21.09
C ARG A 727 -0.18 7.32 20.18
N PRO A 728 -0.20 8.33 19.29
CA PRO A 728 -1.21 8.45 18.27
C PRO A 728 -1.02 7.34 17.23
N LEU A 729 -2.03 6.48 17.08
CA LEU A 729 -2.28 5.81 15.81
C LEU A 729 -3.06 6.79 14.92
N ILE A 730 -2.57 6.96 13.70
CA ILE A 730 -3.28 7.65 12.62
C ILE A 730 -3.08 6.81 11.36
N ILE A 731 -4.15 6.60 10.60
CA ILE A 731 -4.13 5.90 9.32
C ILE A 731 -4.48 6.93 8.23
N THR A 732 -3.57 7.17 7.28
CA THR A 732 -3.75 8.10 6.14
C THR A 732 -3.86 7.37 4.81
N ARG A 733 -4.59 7.94 3.84
CA ARG A 733 -4.57 7.45 2.46
C ARG A 733 -3.36 7.99 1.72
N SER A 734 -3.33 9.29 1.45
CA SER A 734 -2.24 9.92 0.72
C SER A 734 -0.98 10.07 1.59
N THR A 735 0.18 9.80 0.97
CA THR A 735 1.50 9.81 1.61
C THR A 735 2.58 10.37 0.68
N PHE A 736 3.65 10.90 1.28
CA PHE A 736 4.91 11.23 0.62
C PHE A 736 6.06 10.53 1.37
N ALA A 737 7.24 10.50 0.76
CA ALA A 737 8.47 10.07 1.42
C ALA A 737 8.63 10.71 2.82
N GLY A 738 8.72 9.88 3.86
CA GLY A 738 8.84 10.31 5.26
C GLY A 738 7.54 10.37 6.06
N ALA A 739 6.36 10.22 5.45
CA ALA A 739 5.06 10.22 6.17
C ALA A 739 5.00 9.18 7.32
N GLY A 740 5.66 8.04 7.15
CA GLY A 740 5.74 6.97 8.15
C GLY A 740 6.36 7.39 9.49
N ARG A 741 7.10 8.51 9.55
CA ARG A 741 7.58 9.15 10.80
C ARG A 741 6.44 9.60 11.72
N HIS A 742 5.22 9.77 11.17
CA HIS A 742 4.08 10.30 11.90
C HIS A 742 2.87 9.38 11.92
N VAL A 743 2.63 8.59 10.86
CA VAL A 743 1.37 7.87 10.64
C VAL A 743 1.57 6.48 10.01
N GLY A 744 0.55 5.64 10.12
CA GLY A 744 0.36 4.45 9.29
C GLY A 744 -0.52 4.73 8.06
N HIS A 745 -0.76 3.69 7.28
CA HIS A 745 -1.42 3.75 5.98
C HIS A 745 -2.28 2.49 5.75
N TRP A 746 -3.24 2.55 4.83
CA TRP A 746 -3.89 1.36 4.29
C TRP A 746 -3.89 1.43 2.77
N LEU A 747 -3.83 0.27 2.11
CA LEU A 747 -3.57 0.13 0.67
C LEU A 747 -4.76 0.55 -0.23
N GLY A 748 -5.63 1.42 0.29
CA GLY A 748 -6.76 2.01 -0.41
C GLY A 748 -7.92 1.08 -0.72
N ASP A 749 -8.81 1.61 -1.54
CA ASP A 749 -10.06 1.09 -2.08
C ASP A 749 -9.86 -0.15 -2.98
N ASN A 750 -9.28 -1.22 -2.44
CA ASN A 750 -9.13 -2.49 -3.14
C ASN A 750 -10.50 -3.12 -3.47
N LEU A 751 -10.53 -4.10 -4.37
CA LEU A 751 -11.76 -4.83 -4.70
C LEU A 751 -11.75 -6.23 -4.10
N SER A 752 -12.96 -6.77 -3.86
CA SER A 752 -13.25 -8.14 -3.47
C SER A 752 -12.92 -9.16 -4.58
N GLN A 753 -11.63 -9.28 -4.92
CA GLN A 753 -11.13 -10.08 -6.04
C GLN A 753 -9.78 -10.73 -5.69
N TRP A 754 -9.55 -11.95 -6.21
CA TRP A 754 -8.30 -12.69 -5.98
C TRP A 754 -7.05 -12.01 -6.56
N GLU A 755 -7.21 -11.19 -7.60
CA GLU A 755 -6.14 -10.35 -8.13
C GLU A 755 -5.70 -9.28 -7.10
N GLN A 756 -6.66 -8.63 -6.45
CA GLN A 756 -6.43 -7.62 -5.41
C GLN A 756 -5.89 -8.21 -4.11
N TYR A 757 -6.34 -9.41 -3.75
CA TYR A 757 -5.75 -10.20 -2.66
C TYR A 757 -4.25 -10.42 -2.89
N ARG A 758 -3.83 -10.75 -4.13
CA ARG A 758 -2.41 -10.87 -4.50
C ARG A 758 -1.66 -9.53 -4.51
N PHE A 759 -2.23 -8.47 -5.10
CA PHE A 759 -1.63 -7.13 -5.11
C PHE A 759 -1.37 -6.61 -3.69
N SER A 760 -2.24 -6.94 -2.72
CA SER A 760 -2.03 -6.53 -1.34
C SER A 760 -0.74 -7.07 -0.70
N ILE A 761 -0.16 -8.16 -1.24
CA ILE A 761 1.13 -8.70 -0.80
C ILE A 761 2.28 -7.86 -1.36
N SER A 762 2.28 -7.56 -2.67
CA SER A 762 3.35 -6.73 -3.28
C SER A 762 3.33 -5.30 -2.75
N GLN A 763 2.15 -4.72 -2.51
CA GLN A 763 1.97 -3.43 -1.86
C GLN A 763 2.39 -3.42 -0.38
N LEU A 764 2.10 -4.48 0.39
CA LEU A 764 2.60 -4.65 1.76
C LEU A 764 4.13 -4.63 1.79
N LEU A 765 4.78 -5.36 0.87
CA LEU A 765 6.24 -5.36 0.73
C LEU A 765 6.80 -3.97 0.37
N GLN A 766 6.16 -3.24 -0.56
CA GLN A 766 6.54 -1.87 -0.93
C GLN A 766 6.57 -0.94 0.30
N PHE A 767 5.44 -0.76 0.98
CA PHE A 767 5.32 0.21 2.08
C PHE A 767 6.14 -0.17 3.30
N ALA A 768 6.15 -1.45 3.68
CA ALA A 768 6.86 -1.90 4.88
C ALA A 768 8.38 -1.96 4.72
N THR A 769 8.92 -2.17 3.51
CA THR A 769 10.37 -2.36 3.31
C THR A 769 11.09 -1.26 2.54
N LEU A 770 10.40 -0.59 1.61
CA LEU A 770 10.99 0.42 0.73
C LEU A 770 10.67 1.83 1.20
N TYR A 771 9.40 2.10 1.52
CA TYR A 771 8.89 3.46 1.77
C TYR A 771 8.89 3.88 3.26
N GLN A 772 9.28 2.97 4.16
CA GLN A 772 9.33 3.21 5.62
C GLN A 772 7.97 3.67 6.20
N VAL A 773 6.87 3.08 5.72
CA VAL A 773 5.54 3.20 6.34
C VAL A 773 5.08 1.81 6.79
N PRO A 774 5.67 1.25 7.86
CA PRO A 774 5.46 -0.14 8.24
C PRO A 774 4.10 -0.43 8.88
N MET A 775 3.37 0.57 9.37
CA MET A 775 2.02 0.34 9.89
C MET A 775 1.02 0.33 8.74
N VAL A 776 1.00 -0.79 8.00
CA VAL A 776 0.29 -0.92 6.72
C VAL A 776 -0.42 -2.27 6.58
N GLY A 777 -1.50 -2.28 5.78
CA GLY A 777 -2.31 -3.44 5.44
C GLY A 777 -3.39 -3.11 4.42
N SER A 778 -3.98 -4.13 3.80
CA SER A 778 -5.13 -3.99 2.91
C SER A 778 -6.45 -4.08 3.67
N ASP A 779 -7.52 -3.57 3.06
CA ASP A 779 -8.88 -3.83 3.54
C ASP A 779 -9.26 -5.27 3.26
N VAL A 780 -9.44 -6.02 4.34
CA VAL A 780 -9.58 -7.47 4.33
C VAL A 780 -10.97 -7.87 3.82
N CYS A 781 -10.97 -8.91 2.98
CA CYS A 781 -12.08 -9.37 2.12
C CYS A 781 -12.36 -8.49 0.89
N GLY A 782 -11.81 -7.27 0.82
CA GLY A 782 -11.95 -6.31 -0.27
C GLY A 782 -12.98 -5.22 0.04
N PHE A 783 -12.63 -3.95 -0.16
CA PHE A 783 -13.51 -2.81 0.08
C PHE A 783 -14.65 -2.74 -0.94
N GLY A 784 -14.32 -2.69 -2.23
CA GLY A 784 -15.29 -2.58 -3.32
C GLY A 784 -15.78 -3.92 -3.87
N SER A 785 -17.03 -3.99 -4.31
CA SER A 785 -17.73 -5.21 -4.76
C SER A 785 -17.99 -6.26 -3.66
N ASN A 786 -18.98 -7.13 -3.89
CA ASN A 786 -19.32 -8.22 -2.97
C ASN A 786 -18.21 -9.29 -2.90
N THR A 787 -17.72 -9.57 -1.69
CA THR A 787 -16.80 -10.70 -1.43
C THR A 787 -17.49 -12.07 -1.48
N THR A 788 -16.69 -13.13 -1.52
CA THR A 788 -17.15 -14.53 -1.43
C THR A 788 -16.69 -15.16 -0.12
N GLU A 789 -17.40 -16.19 0.35
CA GLU A 789 -17.07 -16.90 1.59
C GLU A 789 -15.63 -17.48 1.57
N THR A 790 -15.17 -18.00 0.43
CA THR A 790 -13.82 -18.57 0.27
C THR A 790 -12.74 -17.50 0.15
N LEU A 791 -12.99 -16.40 -0.58
CA LEU A 791 -12.07 -15.27 -0.65
C LEU A 791 -11.90 -14.62 0.72
N CYS A 792 -13.01 -14.33 1.40
CA CYS A 792 -12.99 -13.65 2.70
C CYS A 792 -12.36 -14.52 3.79
N ALA A 793 -12.53 -15.85 3.77
CA ALA A 793 -11.82 -16.77 4.65
C ALA A 793 -10.29 -16.74 4.42
N ARG A 794 -9.83 -16.76 3.16
CA ARG A 794 -8.38 -16.63 2.84
C ARG A 794 -7.84 -15.25 3.22
N TRP A 795 -8.59 -14.18 2.98
CA TRP A 795 -8.15 -12.82 3.30
C TRP A 795 -8.12 -12.56 4.80
N ALA A 796 -9.06 -13.11 5.57
CA ALA A 796 -9.03 -13.09 7.03
C ALA A 796 -7.72 -13.71 7.57
N LEU A 797 -7.26 -14.82 6.97
CA LEU A 797 -5.98 -15.46 7.30
C LEU A 797 -4.76 -14.62 6.85
N LEU A 798 -4.72 -14.14 5.59
CA LEU A 798 -3.59 -13.36 5.07
C LEU A 798 -3.39 -12.05 5.84
N GLY A 799 -4.47 -11.28 6.03
CA GLY A 799 -4.41 -9.96 6.68
C GLY A 799 -3.90 -10.01 8.11
N ALA A 800 -4.04 -11.16 8.79
CA ALA A 800 -3.54 -11.35 10.15
C ALA A 800 -2.00 -11.36 10.24
N PHE A 801 -1.29 -11.34 9.12
CA PHE A 801 0.17 -11.21 9.01
C PHE A 801 0.62 -9.86 8.42
N SER A 802 -0.30 -8.93 8.17
CA SER A 802 0.00 -7.51 7.92
C SER A 802 0.17 -6.76 9.24
N PRO A 803 1.06 -5.75 9.38
CA PRO A 803 1.16 -4.94 10.60
C PRO A 803 -0.17 -4.29 11.00
N PHE A 804 -0.90 -3.68 10.06
CA PHE A 804 -2.28 -3.21 10.24
C PHE A 804 -3.29 -4.25 9.70
N TYR A 805 -4.37 -4.51 10.44
CA TYR A 805 -5.32 -5.60 10.14
C TYR A 805 -6.78 -5.15 10.31
N ARG A 806 -7.41 -4.69 9.21
CA ARG A 806 -8.77 -4.14 9.16
C ARG A 806 -9.67 -4.91 8.20
N ASN A 807 -10.85 -5.33 8.65
CA ASN A 807 -11.98 -5.64 7.77
C ASN A 807 -12.72 -4.33 7.46
N HIS A 808 -12.90 -4.02 6.18
CA HIS A 808 -13.61 -2.83 5.70
C HIS A 808 -14.30 -3.15 4.37
N ASN A 809 -15.28 -2.33 3.98
CA ASN A 809 -16.30 -2.69 2.99
C ASN A 809 -17.10 -1.45 2.55
N GLU A 810 -17.50 -1.37 1.28
CA GLU A 810 -18.30 -0.28 0.71
C GLU A 810 -19.80 -0.36 1.08
N GLN A 811 -20.47 0.80 1.07
CA GLN A 811 -21.91 0.94 1.38
C GLN A 811 -22.82 0.14 0.44
N GLY A 812 -22.41 -0.06 -0.82
CA GLY A 812 -23.18 -0.80 -1.83
C GLY A 812 -23.10 -2.33 -1.73
N ALA A 813 -22.09 -2.86 -1.06
CA ALA A 813 -21.82 -4.30 -0.98
C ALA A 813 -22.44 -4.97 0.25
N ILE A 814 -22.55 -6.30 0.22
CA ILE A 814 -23.07 -7.14 1.31
C ILE A 814 -22.18 -7.04 2.57
N SER A 815 -22.80 -7.08 3.75
CA SER A 815 -22.09 -7.10 5.04
C SER A 815 -21.14 -8.31 5.12
N GLN A 816 -19.88 -8.07 5.48
CA GLN A 816 -18.78 -9.05 5.40
C GLN A 816 -17.93 -9.15 6.68
N GLU A 817 -18.49 -8.74 7.82
CA GLU A 817 -17.93 -9.03 9.14
C GLU A 817 -17.66 -10.54 9.28
N PHE A 818 -16.65 -10.94 10.06
CA PHE A 818 -16.21 -12.34 10.05
C PHE A 818 -17.26 -13.34 10.59
N TYR A 819 -18.23 -12.88 11.39
CA TYR A 819 -19.36 -13.68 11.86
C TYR A 819 -20.44 -13.96 10.78
N ARG A 820 -20.32 -13.40 9.57
CA ARG A 820 -21.35 -13.50 8.52
C ARG A 820 -21.44 -14.88 7.85
N TRP A 821 -20.37 -15.67 7.92
CA TRP A 821 -20.29 -17.05 7.42
C TRP A 821 -19.56 -17.95 8.42
N PRO A 822 -19.97 -19.22 8.62
CA PRO A 822 -19.25 -20.15 9.50
C PRO A 822 -17.80 -20.37 9.07
N LEU A 823 -17.51 -20.51 7.77
CA LEU A 823 -16.14 -20.72 7.30
C LEU A 823 -15.23 -19.53 7.59
N VAL A 824 -15.76 -18.30 7.42
CA VAL A 824 -15.04 -17.06 7.72
C VAL A 824 -14.89 -16.87 9.23
N THR A 825 -15.87 -17.30 10.04
CA THR A 825 -15.78 -17.31 11.51
C THR A 825 -14.63 -18.20 11.97
N ASP A 826 -14.55 -19.43 11.47
CA ASP A 826 -13.50 -20.38 11.84
C ASP A 826 -12.12 -19.92 11.33
N ALA A 827 -12.04 -19.42 10.10
CA ALA A 827 -10.81 -18.86 9.54
C ALA A 827 -10.31 -17.64 10.33
N ALA A 828 -11.21 -16.70 10.67
CA ALA A 828 -10.89 -15.54 11.49
C ALA A 828 -10.48 -15.91 12.92
N LYS A 829 -11.15 -16.90 13.55
CA LYS A 829 -10.73 -17.43 14.86
C LYS A 829 -9.32 -17.99 14.79
N THR A 830 -8.96 -18.79 13.79
CA THR A 830 -7.57 -19.25 13.60
C THR A 830 -6.61 -18.08 13.38
N ALA A 831 -6.95 -17.15 12.49
CA ALA A 831 -6.12 -16.02 12.11
C ALA A 831 -5.79 -15.12 13.31
N ILE A 832 -6.82 -14.67 14.03
CA ILE A 832 -6.71 -13.78 15.19
C ILE A 832 -6.03 -14.49 16.36
N ASN A 833 -6.36 -15.76 16.64
CA ASN A 833 -5.69 -16.54 17.68
C ASN A 833 -4.17 -16.65 17.41
N THR A 834 -3.79 -16.97 16.18
CA THR A 834 -2.40 -17.11 15.75
C THR A 834 -1.65 -15.77 15.80
N ARG A 835 -2.26 -14.70 15.26
CA ARG A 835 -1.74 -13.33 15.32
C ARG A 835 -1.49 -12.88 16.75
N TYR A 836 -2.47 -13.05 17.64
CA TYR A 836 -2.37 -12.60 19.03
C TYR A 836 -1.29 -13.38 19.78
N GLN A 837 -1.12 -14.69 19.53
CA GLN A 837 0.05 -15.42 20.05
C GLN A 837 1.39 -14.88 19.52
N LEU A 838 1.44 -14.36 18.29
CA LEU A 838 2.63 -13.76 17.66
C LEU A 838 2.83 -12.26 17.96
N LEU A 839 1.92 -11.57 18.66
CA LEU A 839 1.92 -10.11 18.67
C LEU A 839 3.18 -9.48 19.25
N ASP A 840 3.79 -10.03 20.31
CA ASP A 840 5.05 -9.50 20.84
C ASP A 840 6.25 -9.73 19.90
N TYR A 841 6.23 -10.79 19.07
CA TYR A 841 7.22 -10.98 18.01
C TYR A 841 7.04 -9.94 16.90
N PHE A 842 5.79 -9.69 16.47
CA PHE A 842 5.47 -8.64 15.49
C PHE A 842 5.85 -7.24 16.02
N TYR A 843 5.50 -6.95 17.27
CA TYR A 843 5.81 -5.70 17.97
C TYR A 843 7.32 -5.51 18.18
N THR A 844 8.08 -6.57 18.45
CA THR A 844 9.55 -6.53 18.53
C THR A 844 10.19 -6.23 17.18
N ALA A 845 9.70 -6.84 16.09
CA ALA A 845 10.16 -6.56 14.74
C ALA A 845 9.82 -5.11 14.33
N PHE A 846 8.63 -4.63 14.66
CA PHE A 846 8.19 -3.27 14.40
C PHE A 846 9.00 -2.23 15.19
N HIS A 847 9.21 -2.45 16.50
CA HIS A 847 10.07 -1.62 17.35
C HIS A 847 11.46 -1.47 16.73
N ARG A 848 12.11 -2.58 16.33
CA ARG A 848 13.41 -2.56 15.65
C ARG A 848 13.40 -1.66 14.40
N GLN A 849 12.33 -1.67 13.60
CA GLN A 849 12.20 -0.77 12.45
C GLN A 849 12.09 0.71 12.89
N THR A 850 11.36 1.03 13.95
CA THR A 850 11.27 2.40 14.50
C THR A 850 12.58 2.90 15.12
N GLN A 851 13.46 1.99 15.57
CA GLN A 851 14.78 2.36 16.13
C GLN A 851 15.91 2.40 15.09
N THR A 852 15.79 1.67 13.97
CA THR A 852 16.92 1.46 13.04
C THR A 852 16.60 1.57 11.55
N GLY A 853 15.32 1.55 11.15
CA GLY A 853 14.88 1.46 9.76
C GLY A 853 14.99 0.05 9.17
N GLU A 854 15.36 -0.97 9.95
CA GLU A 854 15.41 -2.35 9.45
C GLU A 854 14.00 -2.96 9.34
N PRO A 855 13.56 -3.44 8.16
CA PRO A 855 12.16 -3.83 7.96
C PRO A 855 11.63 -4.96 8.85
N ALA A 856 10.42 -4.74 9.38
CA ALA A 856 9.64 -5.71 10.15
C ALA A 856 8.95 -6.78 9.26
N ILE A 857 8.79 -6.50 7.97
CA ILE A 857 8.41 -7.44 6.92
C ILE A 857 9.61 -7.57 5.97
N ASN A 858 9.87 -8.73 5.38
CA ASN A 858 11.03 -8.95 4.51
C ASN A 858 10.67 -9.81 3.26
N PRO A 859 10.85 -9.29 2.03
CA PRO A 859 10.93 -10.12 0.82
C PRO A 859 12.02 -11.19 0.96
N LEU A 860 11.90 -12.33 0.29
CA LEU A 860 12.84 -13.44 0.50
C LEU A 860 14.31 -13.04 0.26
N PHE A 861 14.59 -12.22 -0.74
CA PHE A 861 15.96 -11.77 -1.03
C PHE A 861 16.59 -10.84 0.04
N TYR A 862 15.81 -10.34 1.01
CA TYR A 862 16.35 -9.62 2.17
C TYR A 862 17.06 -10.56 3.16
N LEU A 863 16.69 -11.84 3.18
CA LEU A 863 17.32 -12.89 3.99
C LEU A 863 18.21 -13.84 3.18
N TYR A 864 17.99 -13.92 1.86
CA TYR A 864 18.74 -14.75 0.91
C TYR A 864 19.24 -13.96 -0.32
N PRO A 865 20.03 -12.87 -0.15
CA PRO A 865 20.42 -11.94 -1.23
C PRO A 865 21.36 -12.53 -2.30
N GLU A 866 21.80 -13.78 -2.16
CA GLU A 866 22.58 -14.47 -3.19
C GLU A 866 21.73 -15.46 -4.01
N ASP A 867 20.50 -15.77 -3.58
CA ASP A 867 19.59 -16.68 -4.28
C ASP A 867 18.71 -15.92 -5.28
N ALA A 868 19.17 -15.87 -6.53
CA ALA A 868 18.50 -15.18 -7.62
C ALA A 868 17.07 -15.66 -7.92
N LYS A 869 16.63 -16.82 -7.39
CA LYS A 869 15.23 -17.28 -7.53
C LYS A 869 14.29 -16.52 -6.59
N THR A 870 14.81 -15.83 -5.57
CA THR A 870 14.03 -15.05 -4.60
C THR A 870 13.73 -13.62 -5.04
N PHE A 871 14.31 -13.15 -6.14
CA PHE A 871 14.23 -11.75 -6.57
C PHE A 871 12.86 -11.39 -7.15
N ASP A 872 12.17 -12.38 -7.72
CA ASP A 872 10.86 -12.22 -8.40
C ASP A 872 9.68 -12.64 -7.50
N ILE A 873 9.93 -12.98 -6.24
CA ILE A 873 8.92 -13.54 -5.33
C ILE A 873 8.22 -12.40 -4.57
N ASP A 874 6.96 -12.15 -4.91
CA ASP A 874 6.12 -11.13 -4.29
C ASP A 874 4.80 -11.64 -3.68
N LEU A 875 4.50 -12.94 -3.83
CA LEU A 875 3.35 -13.62 -3.20
C LEU A 875 3.72 -14.39 -1.91
N GLN A 876 4.96 -14.27 -1.44
CA GLN A 876 5.48 -14.94 -0.25
C GLN A 876 6.50 -14.03 0.44
N TYR A 877 6.45 -13.94 1.77
CA TYR A 877 7.29 -13.01 2.55
C TYR A 877 7.60 -13.53 3.96
N PHE A 878 8.62 -12.95 4.61
CA PHE A 878 8.87 -13.17 6.03
C PHE A 878 8.26 -12.03 6.86
N TYR A 879 7.60 -12.37 7.98
CA TYR A 879 7.43 -11.44 9.11
C TYR A 879 8.68 -11.56 9.99
N GLY A 880 9.39 -10.45 10.16
CA GLY A 880 10.71 -10.38 10.78
C GLY A 880 11.73 -11.25 10.04
N ASP A 881 12.54 -11.99 10.80
CA ASP A 881 13.62 -12.83 10.27
C ASP A 881 13.31 -14.34 10.34
N ALA A 882 12.17 -14.71 10.94
CA ALA A 882 11.81 -16.08 11.32
C ALA A 882 10.58 -16.66 10.61
N LEU A 883 9.47 -15.90 10.49
CA LEU A 883 8.18 -16.48 10.08
C LEU A 883 7.91 -16.27 8.59
N LEU A 884 8.06 -17.31 7.79
CA LEU A 884 7.69 -17.34 6.37
C LEU A 884 6.17 -17.52 6.23
N VAL A 885 5.53 -16.61 5.49
CA VAL A 885 4.09 -16.58 5.21
C VAL A 885 3.86 -16.93 3.73
N SER A 886 3.16 -18.04 3.48
CA SER A 886 2.95 -18.60 2.14
C SER A 886 1.45 -18.79 1.85
N PRO A 887 0.71 -17.72 1.53
CA PRO A 887 -0.74 -17.77 1.30
C PRO A 887 -1.12 -18.58 0.05
N VAL A 888 -2.27 -19.25 0.08
CA VAL A 888 -2.92 -19.77 -1.15
C VAL A 888 -3.43 -18.58 -1.97
N THR A 889 -3.09 -18.53 -3.27
CA THR A 889 -3.28 -17.33 -4.12
C THR A 889 -4.39 -17.41 -5.16
N GLU A 890 -4.90 -18.61 -5.47
CA GLU A 890 -5.85 -18.84 -6.55
C GLU A 890 -7.26 -19.19 -6.06
N GLU A 891 -8.26 -18.87 -6.88
CA GLU A 891 -9.65 -19.13 -6.55
C GLU A 891 -9.99 -20.63 -6.52
N ASN A 892 -10.72 -21.03 -5.48
CA ASN A 892 -11.26 -22.37 -5.28
C ASN A 892 -10.21 -23.51 -5.17
N VAL A 893 -8.92 -23.19 -4.98
CA VAL A 893 -7.87 -24.20 -4.74
C VAL A 893 -7.57 -24.41 -3.25
N THR A 894 -7.04 -25.60 -2.96
CA THR A 894 -6.51 -26.00 -1.63
C THR A 894 -5.05 -26.44 -1.72
N SER A 895 -4.31 -25.94 -2.72
CA SER A 895 -2.86 -26.14 -2.83
C SER A 895 -2.15 -24.84 -3.17
N VAL A 896 -0.84 -24.78 -2.90
CA VAL A 896 0.02 -23.64 -3.21
C VAL A 896 1.45 -24.10 -3.48
N ASP A 897 2.06 -23.53 -4.53
CA ASP A 897 3.49 -23.67 -4.81
C ASP A 897 4.28 -22.65 -3.99
N ILE A 898 5.07 -23.14 -3.01
CA ILE A 898 5.87 -22.31 -2.12
C ILE A 898 7.35 -22.40 -2.49
N TYR A 899 8.12 -21.33 -2.31
CA TYR A 899 9.57 -21.38 -2.51
C TYR A 899 10.31 -21.55 -1.19
N LEU A 900 11.12 -22.61 -1.09
CA LEU A 900 11.99 -22.85 0.06
C LEU A 900 13.47 -22.72 -0.36
N PRO A 901 14.17 -21.65 0.07
CA PRO A 901 15.62 -21.49 -0.01
C PRO A 901 16.39 -22.69 0.55
N ASP A 902 17.71 -22.77 0.33
CA ASP A 902 18.55 -23.90 0.77
C ASP A 902 18.86 -23.92 2.29
N ASP A 903 17.88 -23.56 3.12
CA ASP A 903 17.93 -23.47 4.59
C ASP A 903 17.13 -24.62 5.25
N VAL A 904 17.13 -24.71 6.58
CA VAL A 904 16.17 -25.55 7.31
C VAL A 904 14.97 -24.71 7.74
N PHE A 905 13.79 -25.29 7.60
CA PHE A 905 12.52 -24.71 8.01
C PHE A 905 11.78 -25.71 8.89
N TYR A 906 10.73 -25.24 9.55
CA TYR A 906 9.80 -26.06 10.32
C TYR A 906 8.39 -25.59 10.03
N ASP A 907 7.43 -26.51 9.79
CA ASP A 907 6.02 -26.11 9.71
C ASP A 907 5.59 -25.49 11.06
N PHE A 908 4.89 -24.36 11.06
CA PHE A 908 4.52 -23.66 12.30
C PHE A 908 3.52 -24.46 13.17
N TRP A 909 2.65 -25.25 12.54
CA TRP A 909 1.54 -25.95 13.19
C TRP A 909 1.99 -27.30 13.75
N THR A 910 2.66 -28.13 12.95
CA THR A 910 3.17 -29.44 13.37
C THR A 910 4.57 -29.35 13.98
N GLY A 911 5.40 -28.38 13.56
CA GLY A 911 6.82 -28.27 13.92
C GLY A 911 7.71 -29.40 13.40
N ASP A 912 7.23 -30.14 12.40
CA ASP A 912 8.06 -31.08 11.64
C ASP A 912 9.14 -30.33 10.86
N THR A 913 10.30 -30.97 10.69
CA THR A 913 11.44 -30.38 9.98
C THR A 913 11.24 -30.45 8.46
N VAL A 914 11.27 -29.30 7.80
CA VAL A 914 11.16 -29.13 6.35
C VAL A 914 12.50 -28.67 5.81
N ARG A 915 13.22 -29.53 5.07
CA ARG A 915 14.47 -29.14 4.41
C ARG A 915 14.16 -28.43 3.09
N GLY A 916 14.39 -27.11 3.04
CA GLY A 916 14.42 -26.37 1.78
C GLY A 916 15.68 -26.71 0.98
N ASN A 917 15.58 -26.70 -0.35
CA ASN A 917 16.68 -27.09 -1.26
C ASN A 917 16.91 -26.04 -2.37
N GLY A 918 16.53 -24.80 -2.12
CA GLY A 918 16.52 -23.74 -3.13
C GLY A 918 15.52 -24.02 -4.26
N SER A 919 14.33 -24.53 -3.94
CA SER A 919 13.35 -25.05 -4.90
C SER A 919 11.91 -24.70 -4.53
N VAL A 920 11.03 -24.69 -5.54
CA VAL A 920 9.58 -24.70 -5.34
C VAL A 920 9.14 -26.06 -4.80
N VAL A 921 8.16 -26.06 -3.89
CA VAL A 921 7.50 -27.24 -3.32
C VAL A 921 5.99 -26.97 -3.29
N THR A 922 5.20 -27.86 -3.88
CA THR A 922 3.73 -27.80 -3.78
C THR A 922 3.29 -28.31 -2.41
N LEU A 923 2.43 -27.54 -1.73
CA LEU A 923 1.68 -27.98 -0.55
C LEU A 923 0.24 -28.25 -0.97
N ASP A 924 -0.25 -29.45 -0.73
CA ASP A 924 -1.63 -29.88 -1.01
C ASP A 924 -2.53 -29.86 0.25
N ASP A 925 -3.83 -30.07 0.03
CA ASP A 925 -4.88 -30.20 1.07
C ASP A 925 -5.01 -29.04 2.08
N VAL A 926 -4.46 -27.85 1.78
CA VAL A 926 -4.45 -26.64 2.62
C VAL A 926 -5.88 -26.11 2.89
N PRO A 927 -6.44 -26.28 4.10
CA PRO A 927 -7.81 -25.89 4.42
C PRO A 927 -8.04 -24.38 4.34
N TYR A 928 -9.27 -23.95 4.05
CA TYR A 928 -9.68 -22.53 4.06
C TYR A 928 -9.64 -21.87 5.44
N THR A 929 -9.44 -22.64 6.51
CA THR A 929 -9.36 -22.20 7.92
C THR A 929 -7.92 -22.07 8.43
N SER A 930 -6.90 -22.25 7.59
CA SER A 930 -5.49 -22.13 7.93
C SER A 930 -4.64 -21.61 6.76
N ILE A 931 -3.49 -21.03 7.07
CA ILE A 931 -2.49 -20.53 6.12
C ILE A 931 -1.17 -21.28 6.33
N PRO A 932 -0.45 -21.70 5.26
CA PRO A 932 0.89 -22.26 5.39
C PRO A 932 1.87 -21.23 5.97
N LEU A 933 2.53 -21.65 7.06
CA LEU A 933 3.48 -20.84 7.82
C LEU A 933 4.69 -21.71 8.15
N HIS A 934 5.90 -21.20 7.92
CA HIS A 934 7.13 -21.90 8.28
C HIS A 934 8.02 -21.05 9.17
N VAL A 935 8.60 -21.64 10.20
CA VAL A 935 9.64 -21.00 11.03
C VAL A 935 11.00 -21.37 10.46
N ARG A 936 11.81 -20.36 10.14
CA ARG A 936 13.19 -20.51 9.67
C ARG A 936 14.09 -21.04 10.79
N GLY A 937 14.98 -21.96 10.47
CA GLY A 937 16.08 -22.37 11.35
C GLY A 937 16.99 -21.22 11.74
N GLY A 938 17.68 -21.39 12.87
CA GLY A 938 18.53 -20.37 13.48
C GLY A 938 17.75 -19.33 14.31
N THR A 939 16.43 -19.49 14.49
CA THR A 939 15.56 -18.46 15.09
C THR A 939 14.85 -18.91 16.36
N ILE A 940 14.54 -17.94 17.24
CA ILE A 940 13.72 -18.12 18.44
C ILE A 940 12.58 -17.10 18.40
N VAL A 941 11.34 -17.60 18.33
CA VAL A 941 10.13 -16.77 18.28
C VAL A 941 9.45 -16.78 19.66
N PRO A 942 9.30 -15.62 20.33
CA PRO A 942 8.48 -15.52 21.53
C PRO A 942 7.00 -15.52 21.15
N LEU A 943 6.25 -16.51 21.62
CA LEU A 943 4.79 -16.57 21.52
C LEU A 943 4.17 -16.28 22.88
N ARG A 944 2.99 -15.63 22.93
CA ARG A 944 2.11 -15.73 24.10
C ARG A 944 1.56 -17.15 24.20
N ALA A 945 1.54 -17.71 25.41
CA ALA A 945 1.15 -19.09 25.68
C ALA A 945 -0.36 -19.36 25.46
N ALA A 946 -1.16 -18.30 25.33
CA ALA A 946 -2.54 -18.31 24.88
C ALA A 946 -2.86 -16.98 24.18
N SER A 947 -3.90 -16.98 23.34
CA SER A 947 -4.54 -15.74 22.87
C SER A 947 -5.57 -15.23 23.89
N ALA A 948 -6.14 -14.04 23.66
CA ALA A 948 -7.18 -13.43 24.46
C ALA A 948 -8.11 -12.56 23.59
N ASN A 949 -9.23 -12.09 24.16
CA ASN A 949 -10.23 -11.30 23.44
C ASN A 949 -9.81 -9.85 23.16
N THR A 950 -8.79 -9.34 23.87
CA THR A 950 -8.19 -8.01 23.70
C THR A 950 -6.67 -8.10 23.89
N THR A 951 -5.91 -7.14 23.35
CA THR A 951 -4.46 -7.05 23.61
C THR A 951 -4.15 -6.76 25.08
N THR A 952 -5.06 -6.13 25.81
CA THR A 952 -4.91 -5.87 27.25
C THR A 952 -5.00 -7.16 28.09
N GLU A 953 -5.88 -8.10 27.78
CA GLU A 953 -5.87 -9.44 28.42
C GLU A 953 -4.76 -10.35 27.86
N LEU A 954 -4.37 -10.16 26.60
CA LEU A 954 -3.26 -10.90 25.96
C LEU A 954 -1.92 -10.63 26.64
N ARG A 955 -1.65 -9.36 26.99
CA ARG A 955 -0.37 -8.94 27.59
C ARG A 955 -0.15 -9.51 29.01
N LYS A 956 -1.18 -10.11 29.61
CA LYS A 956 -1.13 -10.86 30.89
C LYS A 956 -0.83 -12.36 30.70
N GLN A 957 -0.85 -12.87 29.46
CA GLN A 957 -0.51 -14.27 29.19
C GLN A 957 1.00 -14.46 29.24
N ASN A 958 1.45 -15.56 29.85
CA ASN A 958 2.86 -15.97 29.87
C ASN A 958 3.41 -16.23 28.46
N PHE A 959 4.73 -16.39 28.34
CA PHE A 959 5.40 -16.71 27.08
C PHE A 959 5.68 -18.21 26.91
N THR A 960 5.60 -18.67 25.67
CA THR A 960 6.18 -19.92 25.19
C THR A 960 7.23 -19.58 24.13
N LEU A 961 8.49 -19.96 24.33
CA LEU A 961 9.51 -19.78 23.30
C LEU A 961 9.49 -20.94 22.30
N LEU A 962 9.35 -20.60 21.02
CA LEU A 962 9.48 -21.52 19.91
C LEU A 962 10.91 -21.44 19.36
N ILE A 963 11.74 -22.44 19.67
CA ILE A 963 13.14 -22.52 19.26
C ILE A 963 13.23 -23.37 18.00
N ALA A 964 13.70 -22.78 16.90
CA ALA A 964 13.92 -23.43 15.61
C ALA A 964 15.44 -23.52 15.33
N PRO A 965 16.09 -24.66 15.63
CA PRO A 965 17.53 -24.83 15.39
C PRO A 965 17.92 -24.61 13.93
N GLY A 966 19.11 -24.06 13.69
CA GLY A 966 19.72 -23.96 12.38
C GLY A 966 20.35 -25.28 11.93
N LEU A 967 20.93 -25.29 10.73
CA LEU A 967 21.73 -26.42 10.21
C LEU A 967 22.97 -26.71 11.07
N ASP A 968 23.41 -25.76 11.87
CA ASP A 968 24.48 -25.85 12.88
C ASP A 968 23.99 -26.31 14.27
N GLY A 969 22.67 -26.39 14.46
CA GLY A 969 22.01 -26.72 15.73
C GLY A 969 21.79 -25.53 16.68
N THR A 970 22.16 -24.30 16.32
CA THR A 970 22.00 -23.11 17.17
C THR A 970 20.72 -22.33 16.85
N ALA A 971 20.31 -21.40 17.70
CA ALA A 971 19.26 -20.43 17.36
C ALA A 971 19.41 -19.11 18.13
N SER A 972 18.81 -18.04 17.63
CA SER A 972 18.78 -16.74 18.31
C SER A 972 17.45 -15.99 18.08
N GLY A 973 17.08 -15.10 18.99
CA GLY A 973 15.86 -14.31 18.87
C GLY A 973 15.83 -13.13 19.83
N ARG A 974 14.76 -12.34 19.77
CA ARG A 974 14.59 -11.14 20.62
C ARG A 974 13.14 -10.97 21.08
N LEU A 975 12.98 -10.27 22.19
CA LEU A 975 11.69 -9.80 22.73
C LEU A 975 11.87 -8.38 23.29
N TYR A 976 11.11 -7.42 22.75
CA TYR A 976 10.96 -6.07 23.27
C TYR A 976 9.69 -5.98 24.12
N LEU A 977 9.81 -5.38 25.32
CA LEU A 977 8.70 -5.12 26.23
C LEU A 977 8.74 -3.68 26.73
N ASP A 978 7.58 -3.04 26.71
CA ASP A 978 7.31 -1.70 27.27
C ASP A 978 5.85 -1.64 27.76
N GLU A 979 5.37 -0.50 28.28
CA GLU A 979 3.98 -0.34 28.77
C GLU A 979 2.93 -0.54 27.68
N GLY A 980 3.29 -0.24 26.42
CA GLY A 980 2.51 -0.57 25.23
C GLY A 980 1.84 0.62 24.54
N ASP A 981 1.56 1.73 25.22
CA ASP A 981 0.78 2.85 24.66
C ASP A 981 1.40 4.24 24.97
N ALA A 982 2.24 4.38 25.99
CA ALA A 982 2.92 5.64 26.29
C ALA A 982 3.97 6.07 25.22
N VAL A 983 4.08 7.38 24.97
CA VAL A 983 5.11 7.96 24.07
C VAL A 983 6.48 7.82 24.71
N GLU A 984 6.68 8.42 25.89
CA GLU A 984 7.86 8.18 26.72
C GLU A 984 7.58 6.99 27.63
N GLN A 985 8.40 5.94 27.50
CA GLN A 985 8.20 4.68 28.20
C GLN A 985 8.86 4.72 29.60
N PRO A 986 8.13 4.40 30.68
CA PRO A 986 8.66 4.52 32.05
C PRO A 986 9.74 3.46 32.35
N ALA A 987 9.71 2.33 31.65
CA ALA A 987 10.75 1.32 31.62
C ALA A 987 10.60 0.50 30.32
N THR A 988 11.70 -0.08 29.83
CA THR A 988 11.71 -1.02 28.71
C THR A 988 12.63 -2.22 29.00
N SER A 989 12.38 -3.33 28.31
CA SER A 989 13.26 -4.51 28.30
C SER A 989 13.49 -4.95 26.86
N GLU A 990 14.76 -5.03 26.44
CA GLU A 990 15.19 -5.64 25.18
C GLU A 990 15.95 -6.92 25.52
N ILE A 991 15.27 -8.06 25.40
CA ILE A 991 15.79 -9.37 25.80
C ILE A 991 16.25 -10.10 24.54
N GLU A 992 17.50 -10.56 24.56
CA GLU A 992 18.08 -11.43 23.53
C GLU A 992 18.10 -12.88 24.00
N PHE A 993 17.64 -13.78 23.15
CA PHE A 993 17.65 -15.23 23.36
C PHE A 993 18.74 -15.88 22.50
N THR A 994 19.44 -16.86 23.06
CA THR A 994 20.40 -17.71 22.34
C THR A 994 20.19 -19.18 22.69
N TYR A 995 20.47 -20.09 21.77
CA TYR A 995 20.41 -21.54 21.97
C TYR A 995 21.63 -22.21 21.36
N ASP A 996 22.37 -23.00 22.14
CA ASP A 996 23.62 -23.67 21.73
C ASP A 996 23.45 -25.14 21.28
N GLY A 997 22.20 -25.60 21.12
CA GLY A 997 21.86 -27.00 20.93
C GLY A 997 21.53 -27.77 22.23
N ARG A 998 21.68 -27.16 23.41
CA ARG A 998 21.36 -27.72 24.75
C ARG A 998 20.89 -26.69 25.78
N THR A 999 21.34 -25.45 25.67
CA THR A 999 21.20 -24.39 26.67
C THR A 999 20.52 -23.19 26.04
N LEU A 1000 19.43 -22.72 26.65
CA LEU A 1000 18.82 -21.43 26.37
C LEU A 1000 19.49 -20.35 27.24
N GLY A 1001 20.08 -19.34 26.61
CA GLY A 1001 20.61 -18.14 27.25
C GLY A 1001 19.70 -16.93 27.08
N LEU A 1002 19.54 -16.14 28.13
CA LEU A 1002 18.86 -14.83 28.15
C LEU A 1002 19.89 -13.73 28.49
N SER A 1003 19.93 -12.67 27.69
CA SER A 1003 20.76 -11.47 27.91
C SER A 1003 20.01 -10.20 27.46
N GLY A 1004 20.61 -9.02 27.63
CA GLY A 1004 20.00 -7.74 27.25
C GLY A 1004 19.59 -6.89 28.46
N THR A 1005 18.49 -6.12 28.33
CA THR A 1005 17.93 -5.27 29.39
C THR A 1005 16.63 -5.82 29.94
N PHE A 1006 16.43 -5.67 31.25
CA PHE A 1006 15.35 -6.29 32.02
C PHE A 1006 14.76 -5.26 33.02
N VAL A 1007 14.35 -4.08 32.54
CA VAL A 1007 13.90 -2.96 33.40
C VAL A 1007 12.37 -2.88 33.49
N TYR A 1008 11.66 -3.30 32.45
CA TYR A 1008 10.19 -3.38 32.45
C TYR A 1008 9.72 -4.67 33.12
N ASP A 1009 9.09 -4.54 34.30
CA ASP A 1009 8.34 -5.63 34.93
C ASP A 1009 7.05 -5.87 34.15
N SER A 1010 7.01 -7.00 33.45
CA SER A 1010 5.85 -7.41 32.66
C SER A 1010 4.82 -8.25 33.44
N GLY A 1011 5.12 -8.62 34.69
CA GLY A 1011 4.28 -9.49 35.51
C GLY A 1011 4.12 -10.93 35.00
N VAL A 1012 4.82 -11.30 33.92
CA VAL A 1012 4.72 -12.61 33.24
C VAL A 1012 6.08 -13.29 33.11
N VAL A 1013 6.06 -14.61 32.89
CA VAL A 1013 7.25 -15.45 32.75
C VAL A 1013 7.23 -16.22 31.42
N ILE A 1014 8.37 -16.77 31.01
CA ILE A 1014 8.39 -17.88 30.05
C ILE A 1014 7.93 -19.12 30.81
N SER A 1015 6.73 -19.62 30.50
CA SER A 1015 6.14 -20.83 31.06
C SER A 1015 6.39 -22.09 30.22
N GLY A 1016 6.78 -21.93 28.96
CA GLY A 1016 7.02 -23.04 28.04
C GLY A 1016 8.21 -22.81 27.12
N VAL A 1017 8.90 -23.90 26.77
CA VAL A 1017 9.83 -23.92 25.64
C VAL A 1017 9.52 -25.12 24.75
N ARG A 1018 9.49 -24.89 23.43
CA ARG A 1018 9.32 -25.91 22.41
C ARG A 1018 10.51 -25.84 21.45
N VAL A 1019 11.37 -26.86 21.44
CA VAL A 1019 12.46 -27.00 20.47
C VAL A 1019 11.96 -27.83 19.28
N LEU A 1020 12.09 -27.30 18.06
CA LEU A 1020 11.60 -27.93 16.83
C LEU A 1020 12.57 -28.99 16.28
N GLY A 1021 12.03 -29.94 15.51
CA GLY A 1021 12.79 -31.09 14.98
C GLY A 1021 13.20 -32.16 16.00
N GLY A 1022 12.79 -32.04 17.27
CA GLY A 1022 13.01 -33.07 18.28
C GLY A 1022 12.22 -34.36 18.01
N SER A 1023 12.85 -35.52 18.19
CA SER A 1023 12.29 -36.84 17.85
C SER A 1023 11.28 -37.37 18.88
N SER A 1024 10.11 -36.76 18.97
CA SER A 1024 8.95 -37.32 19.70
C SER A 1024 8.24 -38.41 18.90
N SER A 1025 7.96 -39.55 19.53
CA SER A 1025 7.31 -40.72 18.90
C SER A 1025 5.89 -40.43 18.41
N SER A 1026 5.59 -40.80 17.17
CA SER A 1026 4.30 -40.52 16.52
C SER A 1026 3.13 -41.31 17.14
N GLY A 1027 2.08 -40.57 17.54
CA GLY A 1027 0.77 -41.10 17.90
C GLY A 1027 -0.29 -40.59 16.94
N SER A 1028 -0.61 -41.36 15.89
CA SER A 1028 -1.52 -40.92 14.83
C SER A 1028 -3.00 -41.07 15.24
N ASN A 1029 -3.65 -39.97 15.63
CA ASN A 1029 -5.09 -39.70 15.46
C ASN A 1029 -5.46 -38.29 16.00
N GLY A 1030 -6.47 -37.65 15.40
CA GLY A 1030 -7.19 -36.53 16.01
C GLY A 1030 -6.97 -35.15 15.35
N THR A 1031 -8.01 -34.68 14.66
CA THR A 1031 -8.18 -33.31 14.16
C THR A 1031 -8.10 -32.29 15.29
N GLU A 1032 -7.10 -31.40 15.26
CA GLU A 1032 -6.92 -30.31 16.22
C GLU A 1032 -5.89 -29.32 15.64
N HIS A 1033 -6.30 -28.08 15.35
CA HIS A 1033 -5.39 -27.01 14.90
C HIS A 1033 -4.63 -26.43 16.11
N ALA A 1034 -3.81 -27.25 16.74
CA ALA A 1034 -3.00 -26.91 17.91
C ALA A 1034 -1.53 -27.22 17.63
N VAL A 1035 -0.64 -26.42 18.22
CA VAL A 1035 0.82 -26.43 17.99
C VAL A 1035 1.46 -27.66 18.66
N LYS A 1036 1.41 -28.82 18.00
CA LYS A 1036 1.69 -30.16 18.58
C LYS A 1036 3.14 -30.63 18.43
N ALA A 1037 3.95 -30.50 19.49
CA ALA A 1037 5.03 -31.44 19.84
C ALA A 1037 5.37 -31.31 21.34
N ALA A 1038 6.48 -31.91 21.78
CA ALA A 1038 6.92 -31.90 23.18
C ALA A 1038 7.26 -30.48 23.67
N GLN A 1039 6.29 -29.84 24.34
CA GLN A 1039 6.50 -28.64 25.16
C GLN A 1039 7.15 -29.04 26.49
N ARG A 1040 8.26 -28.39 26.83
CA ARG A 1040 8.83 -28.46 28.19
C ARG A 1040 8.28 -27.29 29.01
N GLU A 1041 7.56 -27.61 30.08
CA GLU A 1041 7.18 -26.63 31.10
C GLU A 1041 8.43 -26.09 31.80
N VAL A 1042 8.47 -24.77 31.98
CA VAL A 1042 9.53 -24.03 32.67
C VAL A 1042 8.91 -22.86 33.45
N ALA A 1043 9.72 -22.16 34.23
CA ALA A 1043 9.35 -20.86 34.80
C ALA A 1043 10.62 -19.99 34.79
N ILE A 1044 10.83 -19.25 33.70
CA ILE A 1044 11.99 -18.36 33.52
C ILE A 1044 11.48 -16.92 33.62
N GLY A 1045 12.02 -16.17 34.58
CA GLY A 1045 11.72 -14.75 34.74
C GLY A 1045 12.23 -13.91 33.56
N LEU A 1046 11.60 -12.74 33.38
CA LEU A 1046 11.98 -11.72 32.40
C LEU A 1046 12.59 -10.49 33.12
N ASP A 1047 13.18 -10.73 34.28
CA ASP A 1047 13.74 -9.78 35.25
C ASP A 1047 15.28 -9.83 35.34
N ALA A 1048 15.92 -10.87 34.79
CA ALA A 1048 17.37 -11.03 34.80
C ALA A 1048 17.90 -11.90 33.65
N ALA A 1049 19.19 -11.73 33.33
CA ALA A 1049 19.93 -12.64 32.46
C ALA A 1049 20.04 -14.05 33.09
N ALA A 1050 19.90 -15.09 32.27
CA ALA A 1050 19.79 -16.48 32.72
C ALA A 1050 20.43 -17.47 31.74
N GLN A 1051 20.74 -18.68 32.22
CA GLN A 1051 21.03 -19.84 31.37
C GLN A 1051 20.26 -21.07 31.88
N VAL A 1052 19.59 -21.77 30.97
CA VAL A 1052 18.68 -22.89 31.28
C VAL A 1052 18.96 -24.06 30.34
N ALA A 1053 19.35 -25.21 30.90
CA ALA A 1053 19.51 -26.45 30.14
C ALA A 1053 18.14 -27.06 29.79
N LEU A 1054 17.90 -27.30 28.49
CA LEU A 1054 16.64 -27.77 27.90
C LEU A 1054 16.56 -29.30 27.73
#